data_AF-A0A537TGV5-F1
#
_entry.id   AF-A0A537TGV5-F1
#
_cell.length_a   1.000
_cell.length_b   1.000
_cell.length_c   1.000
_cell.angle_alpha   90.00
_cell.angle_beta   90.00
_cell.angle_gamma   90.00
#
_symmetry.space_group_name_H-M   'P 1'
#
loop_
_entity.id
_entity.type
_entity.pdbx_description
1 polymer ?
#
loop_
_entity_poly.entity_id
_entity_poly.type
_entity_poly.pdbx_seq_one_letter_code
_entity_poly.pdbx_strand_id
1 'polypeptide(L)'
;MTEPSRPEPRDPSELGLEAIVYEKTPPRATITLNRPDVLNAFDFRMLREIARACEDASWDDEIRVVVVTGAGRAFCVGADLKSWSADYLGKPGEYWKWFGAFKDMHDRLREIGKPTLARVNGVCVGGGNELQMACDLAVMADDTFIRHVGPEHGSVPAGGATQWLPIMVGDRRAREILLLCEEVSALKAEEWGLVNRAVPREELDATVDELVEQLAAKLPQTVRYTKQQLNFWRDLAWHETVNHARDWLALSMATDEPKERRARRADSGCPPQPARAAERPLDPADVGARRRPPGSRPRRGRPLHRARGRRAGVRSGRRHRRAGGRVDGPDALREPGRALGHDQEALDPAGGGGLRLLPRRRLRARHGLRPDRRLRDGALRPARDGARNHPRRRRHAAADPGDREGQGDGRDPERPVSRRPGGGAGGARRARRCPRGLARGGEASRPDDRGEGAGRAAARQGVGQPRARHDTRHGPRLRAQGALPHACHGGCPRGPHGLHRKAQARVPRPVGARRSGTNQGMATRPWITPPRLRTLDEDDAERRATWLELFFDLVLVVAVAQLGQELAANPTGRGFAHFFALFIPVWWAWMGFTFYADRFDTDDVVYRLWTLLGMLAVAALAVNVRNAFGGGWTAFVLSYVAVRLVLIALYARSWRHVAEARRLSTVYASAFSVSLILWLVSAAAPAPGRWAVWAAGLLVELAAPLFGWRQVRQAPVHASHIPERFGLFTIIVLGESVLAVVLGTVGTSWHVSSAAVAAACFAVAACLWWIHFDFVDTSVLKRGMAGLVYVYGHLPLVLGIATFGVGTKLAIKAASADTLPEGARWFLCGGTALALGALALLELATVRSVRDPDLWLRLAGAGSALALGGLAAVLPPVAVVVLLAVVQAALVAYEVVGHER
;
A
#
# COMPACT_ATOMS: atom_id res chain seq x y z
N MET A 1 35.50 28.17 16.17
CA MET A 1 34.48 29.24 15.99
C MET A 1 33.57 29.26 17.20
N THR A 2 33.07 30.42 17.59
CA THR A 2 31.99 30.58 18.56
C THR A 2 30.63 30.34 17.90
N GLU A 3 29.80 29.52 18.55
CA GLU A 3 28.41 29.29 18.14
C GLU A 3 27.59 30.60 18.22
N PRO A 4 26.63 30.82 17.30
CA PRO A 4 25.77 32.00 17.34
C PRO A 4 24.76 31.90 18.49
N SER A 5 24.54 33.01 19.21
CA SER A 5 23.56 33.10 20.31
C SER A 5 22.11 33.29 19.84
N ARG A 6 21.91 33.60 18.55
CA ARG A 6 20.63 33.75 17.86
C ARG A 6 20.85 33.51 16.35
N PRO A 7 19.83 33.13 15.58
CA PRO A 7 19.97 32.94 14.12
C PRO A 7 20.23 34.29 13.44
N GLU A 8 21.49 34.52 13.06
CA GLU A 8 21.94 35.68 12.28
C GLU A 8 22.93 35.22 11.21
N PRO A 9 22.76 35.68 9.95
CA PRO A 9 23.73 35.41 8.90
C PRO A 9 25.05 36.13 9.19
N ARG A 10 26.16 35.50 8.81
CA ARG A 10 27.52 36.07 8.92
C ARG A 10 28.07 36.39 7.54
N ASP A 11 29.19 37.10 7.49
CA ASP A 11 29.98 37.16 6.26
C ASP A 11 30.58 35.77 5.96
N PRO A 12 30.59 35.28 4.71
CA PRO A 12 31.15 33.98 4.37
C PRO A 12 32.60 33.75 4.83
N SER A 13 33.42 34.80 4.93
CA SER A 13 34.81 34.71 5.41
C SER A 13 34.89 34.38 6.91
N GLU A 14 33.91 34.78 7.72
CA GLU A 14 33.84 34.44 9.15
C GLU A 14 33.50 32.97 9.40
N LEU A 15 32.97 32.26 8.40
CA LEU A 15 32.53 30.87 8.54
C LEU A 15 33.67 29.84 8.48
N GLY A 16 34.88 30.27 8.09
CA GLY A 16 36.11 29.46 8.12
C GLY A 16 36.00 28.18 7.30
N LEU A 17 35.49 28.29 6.08
CA LEU A 17 35.24 27.18 5.15
C LEU A 17 36.46 26.97 4.26
N GLU A 18 36.98 25.74 4.17
CA GLU A 18 38.20 25.42 3.41
C GLU A 18 37.95 24.51 2.20
N ALA A 19 36.97 23.60 2.28
CA ALA A 19 36.65 22.62 1.26
C ALA A 19 35.48 23.04 0.34
N ILE A 20 34.80 24.15 0.65
CA ILE A 20 33.86 24.83 -0.24
C ILE A 20 34.18 26.32 -0.33
N VAL A 21 33.82 26.94 -1.45
CA VAL A 21 33.68 28.39 -1.56
C VAL A 21 32.19 28.71 -1.39
N TYR A 22 31.87 29.60 -0.46
CA TYR A 22 30.52 30.07 -0.18
C TYR A 22 30.45 31.56 -0.45
N GLU A 23 29.51 31.98 -1.28
CA GLU A 23 29.38 33.37 -1.75
C GLU A 23 27.94 33.85 -1.57
N LYS A 24 27.76 35.09 -1.14
CA LYS A 24 26.45 35.74 -1.03
C LYS A 24 26.41 36.97 -1.92
N THR A 25 25.45 36.97 -2.85
CA THR A 25 25.19 38.06 -3.80
C THR A 25 23.68 38.15 -3.97
N PRO A 26 22.97 38.84 -3.04
CA PRO A 26 21.51 38.89 -3.02
C PRO A 26 20.91 39.20 -4.40
N PRO A 27 19.91 38.43 -4.87
CA PRO A 27 19.09 37.47 -4.14
C PRO A 27 19.63 36.02 -4.08
N ARG A 28 20.90 35.77 -4.45
CA ARG A 28 21.50 34.43 -4.61
C ARG A 28 22.62 34.17 -3.60
N ALA A 29 22.66 32.96 -3.04
CA ALA A 29 23.87 32.41 -2.43
C ALA A 29 24.40 31.26 -3.29
N THR A 30 25.71 31.10 -3.41
CA THR A 30 26.36 30.01 -4.16
C THR A 30 27.21 29.17 -3.21
N ILE A 31 27.03 27.85 -3.25
CA ILE A 31 27.88 26.85 -2.59
C ILE A 31 28.65 26.12 -3.70
N THR A 32 29.93 26.44 -3.83
CA THR A 32 30.83 25.84 -4.81
C THR A 32 31.73 24.81 -4.13
N LEU A 33 31.60 23.53 -4.50
CA LEU A 33 32.44 22.46 -3.98
C LEU A 33 33.88 22.64 -4.46
N ASN A 34 34.85 22.76 -3.54
CA ASN A 34 36.20 23.23 -3.83
C ASN A 34 37.28 22.17 -3.51
N ARG A 35 37.20 21.00 -4.15
CA ARG A 35 38.28 19.99 -4.17
C ARG A 35 38.52 19.48 -5.60
N PRO A 36 38.83 20.36 -6.58
CA PRO A 36 38.79 20.03 -8.01
C PRO A 36 39.78 18.93 -8.41
N ASP A 37 40.94 18.83 -7.76
CA ASP A 37 41.97 17.82 -8.02
C ASP A 37 41.50 16.38 -7.77
N VAL A 38 40.52 16.21 -6.88
CA VAL A 38 39.82 14.94 -6.59
C VAL A 38 38.38 14.96 -7.09
N LEU A 39 38.08 15.78 -8.10
CA LEU A 39 36.77 15.91 -8.75
C LEU A 39 35.63 16.23 -7.78
N ASN A 40 35.93 17.09 -6.79
CA ASN A 40 35.02 17.54 -5.74
C ASN A 40 34.42 16.40 -4.91
N ALA A 41 35.22 15.35 -4.66
CA ALA A 41 34.80 14.25 -3.81
C ALA A 41 34.64 14.68 -2.33
N PHE A 42 33.63 14.13 -1.64
CA PHE A 42 33.37 14.41 -0.23
C PHE A 42 34.39 13.75 0.70
N ASP A 43 35.05 14.56 1.53
CA ASP A 43 35.61 14.12 2.82
C ASP A 43 34.63 14.47 3.96
N PHE A 44 35.02 14.29 5.22
CA PHE A 44 34.15 14.66 6.36
C PHE A 44 33.97 16.18 6.50
N ARG A 45 35.00 16.97 6.16
CA ARG A 45 35.02 18.42 6.32
C ARG A 45 34.02 19.08 5.38
N MET A 46 34.09 18.77 4.09
CA MET A 46 33.21 19.31 3.05
C MET A 46 31.73 19.12 3.41
N LEU A 47 31.35 17.94 3.94
CA LEU A 47 29.97 17.66 4.37
C LEU A 47 29.51 18.56 5.53
N ARG A 48 30.40 18.80 6.53
CA ARG A 48 30.12 19.72 7.64
C ARG A 48 30.04 21.18 7.20
N GLU A 49 30.87 21.58 6.25
CA GLU A 49 30.92 22.94 5.71
C GLU A 49 29.67 23.26 4.87
N ILE A 50 29.22 22.35 4.00
CA ILE A 50 27.98 22.52 3.24
C ILE A 50 26.78 22.62 4.20
N ALA A 51 26.71 21.77 5.23
CA ALA A 51 25.65 21.85 6.24
C ALA A 51 25.63 23.22 6.96
N ARG A 52 26.81 23.79 7.28
CA ARG A 52 26.93 25.14 7.86
C ARG A 52 26.55 26.25 6.88
N ALA A 53 26.95 26.16 5.62
CA ALA A 53 26.58 27.13 4.59
C ALA A 53 25.06 27.12 4.31
N CYS A 54 24.42 25.95 4.37
CA CYS A 54 22.96 25.84 4.35
C CYS A 54 22.30 26.45 5.59
N GLU A 55 22.89 26.29 6.78
CA GLU A 55 22.38 26.87 8.04
C GLU A 55 22.45 28.41 8.02
N ASP A 56 23.59 29.00 7.65
CA ASP A 56 23.75 30.45 7.46
C ASP A 56 22.78 31.00 6.39
N ALA A 57 22.76 30.36 5.21
CA ALA A 57 21.85 30.73 4.13
C ALA A 57 20.36 30.59 4.51
N SER A 58 20.00 29.82 5.54
CA SER A 58 18.62 29.73 6.03
C SER A 58 18.17 30.97 6.82
N TRP A 59 19.11 31.66 7.47
CA TRP A 59 18.86 32.85 8.31
C TRP A 59 18.93 34.18 7.54
N ASP A 60 19.55 34.17 6.35
CA ASP A 60 19.80 35.38 5.55
C ASP A 60 18.58 35.80 4.70
N ASP A 61 17.69 36.64 5.20
CA ASP A 61 16.45 37.01 4.48
C ASP A 61 16.68 37.76 3.14
N GLU A 62 17.88 38.29 2.87
CA GLU A 62 18.24 38.83 1.54
C GLU A 62 18.45 37.72 0.50
N ILE A 63 18.91 36.54 0.95
CA ILE A 63 19.09 35.35 0.11
C ILE A 63 17.74 34.66 -0.15
N ARG A 64 17.38 34.56 -1.43
CA ARG A 64 16.11 34.01 -1.91
C ARG A 64 16.27 32.66 -2.60
N VAL A 65 17.44 32.36 -3.15
CA VAL A 65 17.78 31.10 -3.85
C VAL A 65 19.20 30.67 -3.46
N VAL A 66 19.41 29.36 -3.27
CA VAL A 66 20.73 28.79 -3.05
C VAL A 66 21.13 27.92 -4.25
N VAL A 67 22.23 28.27 -4.90
CA VAL A 67 22.82 27.53 -6.02
C VAL A 67 23.93 26.62 -5.50
N VAL A 68 23.97 25.37 -5.94
CA VAL A 68 25.04 24.41 -5.63
C VAL A 68 25.76 24.05 -6.92
N THR A 69 27.10 24.10 -6.94
CA THR A 69 27.93 23.78 -8.12
C THR A 69 29.29 23.21 -7.72
N GLY A 70 30.09 22.72 -8.67
CA GLY A 70 31.45 22.25 -8.41
C GLY A 70 32.53 23.11 -9.07
N ALA A 71 33.69 23.23 -8.44
CA ALA A 71 34.87 23.85 -9.04
C ALA A 71 35.43 22.97 -10.18
N GLY A 72 35.86 23.60 -11.28
CA GLY A 72 36.51 22.93 -12.40
C GLY A 72 35.62 21.96 -13.18
N ARG A 73 36.17 20.80 -13.55
CA ARG A 73 35.60 19.85 -14.53
C ARG A 73 34.56 18.85 -13.99
N ALA A 74 34.18 18.96 -12.72
CA ALA A 74 33.23 18.05 -12.07
C ALA A 74 32.23 18.82 -11.23
N PHE A 75 31.00 18.29 -11.14
CA PHE A 75 30.08 18.71 -10.09
C PHE A 75 30.55 18.07 -8.77
N CYS A 76 30.46 16.75 -8.67
CA CYS A 76 30.94 15.94 -7.56
C CYS A 76 30.97 14.46 -7.97
N VAL A 77 31.98 13.69 -7.53
CA VAL A 77 32.06 12.23 -7.77
C VAL A 77 31.67 11.34 -6.58
N GLY A 78 30.99 11.90 -5.59
CA GLY A 78 30.63 11.22 -4.36
C GLY A 78 31.78 11.22 -3.35
N ALA A 79 31.87 10.19 -2.51
CA ALA A 79 32.85 10.15 -1.43
C ALA A 79 34.29 9.92 -1.92
N ASP A 80 35.25 10.54 -1.24
CA ASP A 80 36.68 10.40 -1.52
C ASP A 80 37.15 8.97 -1.25
N LEU A 81 37.57 8.28 -2.31
CA LEU A 81 37.89 6.86 -2.25
C LEU A 81 39.24 6.57 -1.54
N LYS A 82 40.09 7.58 -1.34
CA LYS A 82 41.33 7.44 -0.56
C LYS A 82 41.03 7.40 0.93
N SER A 83 40.35 8.43 1.46
CA SER A 83 39.94 8.46 2.87
C SER A 83 38.95 7.34 3.20
N TRP A 84 38.03 6.98 2.30
CA TRP A 84 37.18 5.78 2.50
C TRP A 84 38.01 4.53 2.81
N SER A 85 39.07 4.30 2.04
CA SER A 85 39.91 3.10 2.16
C SER A 85 40.81 3.13 3.39
N ALA A 86 41.24 4.32 3.84
CA ALA A 86 42.06 4.50 5.04
C ALA A 86 41.24 4.52 6.33
N ASP A 87 40.11 5.23 6.34
CA ASP A 87 39.43 5.70 7.54
C ASP A 87 38.14 4.95 7.87
N TYR A 88 37.47 4.34 6.88
CA TYR A 88 36.15 3.73 7.06
C TYR A 88 36.09 2.23 6.73
N LEU A 89 36.94 1.73 5.82
CA LEU A 89 36.99 0.31 5.49
C LEU A 89 37.41 -0.53 6.71
N GLY A 90 36.65 -1.58 7.03
CA GLY A 90 36.82 -2.37 8.26
C GLY A 90 36.46 -1.63 9.57
N LYS A 91 36.04 -0.36 9.49
CA LYS A 91 35.83 0.55 10.63
C LYS A 91 34.36 1.03 10.66
N PRO A 92 33.39 0.14 10.97
CA PRO A 92 31.96 0.44 10.87
C PRO A 92 31.55 1.69 11.68
N GLY A 93 32.10 1.87 12.88
CA GLY A 93 31.82 3.03 13.73
C GLY A 93 32.28 4.37 13.14
N GLU A 94 33.33 4.39 12.31
CA GLU A 94 33.80 5.61 11.66
C GLU A 94 32.99 5.91 10.40
N TYR A 95 32.63 4.89 9.60
CA TYR A 95 31.68 5.06 8.50
C TYR A 95 30.33 5.60 8.99
N TRP A 96 29.84 5.09 10.13
CA TRP A 96 28.59 5.55 10.75
C TRP A 96 28.62 7.03 11.12
N LYS A 97 29.77 7.56 11.59
CA LYS A 97 29.96 9.00 11.84
C LYS A 97 29.99 9.79 10.52
N TRP A 98 30.75 9.32 9.53
CA TRP A 98 30.86 9.99 8.23
C TRP A 98 29.53 10.07 7.49
N PHE A 99 28.78 8.97 7.40
CA PHE A 99 27.45 8.95 6.81
C PHE A 99 26.44 9.80 7.63
N GLY A 100 26.70 10.02 8.92
CA GLY A 100 25.96 11.00 9.73
C GLY A 100 26.12 12.43 9.25
N ALA A 101 27.35 12.85 8.91
CA ALA A 101 27.58 14.17 8.30
C ALA A 101 27.02 14.26 6.86
N PHE A 102 27.08 13.15 6.10
CA PHE A 102 26.46 13.06 4.78
C PHE A 102 24.94 13.24 4.85
N LYS A 103 24.29 12.60 5.84
CA LYS A 103 22.86 12.76 6.12
C LYS A 103 22.51 14.20 6.51
N ASP A 104 23.19 14.79 7.50
CA ASP A 104 22.92 16.17 7.96
C ASP A 104 23.07 17.17 6.80
N MET A 105 24.07 17.03 5.93
CA MET A 105 24.18 17.84 4.71
C MET A 105 22.92 17.76 3.83
N HIS A 106 22.38 16.55 3.60
CA HIS A 106 21.18 16.35 2.78
C HIS A 106 19.93 16.90 3.49
N ASP A 107 19.78 16.68 4.79
CA ASP A 107 18.68 17.24 5.57
C ASP A 107 18.70 18.78 5.50
N ARG A 108 19.84 19.41 5.84
CA ARG A 108 19.96 20.88 5.84
C ARG A 108 19.66 21.50 4.48
N LEU A 109 20.14 20.94 3.37
CA LEU A 109 19.87 21.47 2.02
C LEU A 109 18.39 21.29 1.60
N ARG A 110 17.75 20.21 2.04
CA ARG A 110 16.33 19.92 1.74
C ARG A 110 15.37 20.74 2.61
N GLU A 111 15.76 21.04 3.85
CA GLU A 111 14.93 21.69 4.86
C GLU A 111 15.17 23.21 4.98
N ILE A 112 16.21 23.76 4.35
CA ILE A 112 16.68 25.18 4.31
C ILE A 112 15.61 26.27 4.14
N GLY A 113 14.37 25.91 3.77
CA GLY A 113 13.24 26.82 3.63
C GLY A 113 13.26 27.67 2.37
N LYS A 114 14.27 27.52 1.51
CA LYS A 114 14.51 28.28 0.29
C LYS A 114 14.70 27.34 -0.91
N PRO A 115 14.36 27.75 -2.15
CA PRO A 115 14.67 27.01 -3.37
C PRO A 115 16.16 26.70 -3.50
N THR A 116 16.47 25.46 -3.87
CA THR A 116 17.84 25.00 -4.14
C THR A 116 17.99 24.54 -5.59
N LEU A 117 19.03 25.04 -6.27
CA LEU A 117 19.29 24.82 -7.69
C LEU A 117 20.68 24.22 -7.90
N ALA A 118 20.76 23.00 -8.44
CA ALA A 118 22.02 22.40 -8.84
C ALA A 118 22.46 22.90 -10.22
N ARG A 119 23.62 23.55 -10.30
CA ARG A 119 24.33 23.90 -11.53
C ARG A 119 25.37 22.81 -11.80
N VAL A 120 25.01 21.85 -12.64
CA VAL A 120 25.80 20.65 -12.95
C VAL A 120 26.79 20.97 -14.09
N ASN A 121 27.93 21.53 -13.70
CA ASN A 121 29.01 22.03 -14.56
C ASN A 121 29.90 20.95 -15.20
N GLY A 122 29.75 19.69 -14.80
CA GLY A 122 30.64 18.60 -15.18
C GLY A 122 30.21 17.28 -14.54
N VAL A 123 31.14 16.33 -14.47
CA VAL A 123 30.88 14.94 -14.06
C VAL A 123 30.15 14.86 -12.71
N CYS A 124 29.05 14.09 -12.66
CA CYS A 124 28.15 13.99 -11.50
C CYS A 124 27.92 12.51 -11.14
N VAL A 125 28.62 11.99 -10.12
CA VAL A 125 28.71 10.54 -9.86
C VAL A 125 28.40 10.17 -8.42
N GLY A 126 27.65 9.08 -8.23
CA GLY A 126 27.38 8.48 -6.92
C GLY A 126 26.73 9.48 -5.96
N GLY A 127 27.37 9.72 -4.81
CA GLY A 127 26.90 10.72 -3.84
C GLY A 127 26.81 12.15 -4.39
N GLY A 128 27.53 12.46 -5.47
CA GLY A 128 27.36 13.73 -6.19
C GLY A 128 26.02 13.84 -6.89
N ASN A 129 25.49 12.72 -7.40
CA ASN A 129 24.13 12.70 -7.94
C ASN A 129 23.08 12.69 -6.82
N GLU A 130 23.38 12.10 -5.65
CA GLU A 130 22.50 12.17 -4.47
C GLU A 130 22.37 13.63 -3.97
N LEU A 131 23.46 14.40 -3.96
CA LEU A 131 23.44 15.85 -3.70
C LEU A 131 22.68 16.63 -4.80
N GLN A 132 22.85 16.29 -6.08
CA GLN A 132 22.06 16.93 -7.16
C GLN A 132 20.55 16.66 -7.00
N MET A 133 20.18 15.43 -6.63
CA MET A 133 18.79 15.04 -6.32
C MET A 133 18.29 15.55 -4.96
N ALA A 134 19.16 16.14 -4.14
CA ALA A 134 18.79 16.85 -2.91
C ALA A 134 18.33 18.30 -3.18
N CYS A 135 18.80 18.93 -4.26
CA CYS A 135 18.24 20.19 -4.77
C CYS A 135 16.78 20.05 -5.21
N ASP A 136 16.07 21.18 -5.37
CA ASP A 136 14.70 21.21 -5.88
C ASP A 136 14.64 21.28 -7.41
N LEU A 137 15.65 21.92 -8.02
CA LEU A 137 15.83 22.05 -9.47
C LEU A 137 17.29 21.77 -9.88
N ALA A 138 17.52 21.45 -11.15
CA ALA A 138 18.85 21.29 -11.73
C ALA A 138 18.94 21.73 -13.20
N VAL A 139 20.04 22.39 -13.55
CA VAL A 139 20.46 22.69 -14.93
C VAL A 139 21.83 22.05 -15.15
N MET A 140 22.05 21.45 -16.31
CA MET A 140 23.21 20.62 -16.60
C MET A 140 23.83 20.98 -17.96
N ALA A 141 25.16 21.05 -18.03
CA ALA A 141 25.85 21.19 -19.31
C ALA A 141 25.64 19.92 -20.16
N ASP A 142 25.48 20.09 -21.47
CA ASP A 142 25.19 19.02 -22.42
C ASP A 142 26.35 18.03 -22.62
N ASP A 143 27.58 18.50 -22.49
CA ASP A 143 28.83 17.75 -22.62
C ASP A 143 29.18 16.80 -21.44
N THR A 144 28.28 16.66 -20.45
CA THR A 144 28.49 15.84 -19.26
C THR A 144 27.39 14.79 -19.02
N PHE A 145 27.60 13.94 -18.02
CA PHE A 145 26.76 12.80 -17.66
C PHE A 145 26.58 12.66 -16.14
N ILE A 146 25.53 11.93 -15.78
CA ILE A 146 25.25 11.40 -14.45
C ILE A 146 25.53 9.89 -14.44
N ARG A 147 26.10 9.34 -13.35
CA ARG A 147 26.30 7.89 -13.19
C ARG A 147 26.25 7.45 -11.73
N HIS A 148 25.67 6.29 -11.44
CA HIS A 148 25.88 5.61 -10.16
C HIS A 148 26.95 4.53 -10.29
N VAL A 149 27.75 4.34 -9.23
CA VAL A 149 28.88 3.40 -9.21
C VAL A 149 28.94 2.56 -7.92
N GLY A 150 27.90 2.62 -7.08
CA GLY A 150 27.87 2.00 -5.75
C GLY A 150 28.15 0.49 -5.78
N PRO A 151 27.33 -0.32 -6.49
CA PRO A 151 27.55 -1.76 -6.60
C PRO A 151 28.89 -2.15 -7.20
N GLU A 152 29.42 -1.35 -8.14
CA GLU A 152 30.79 -1.55 -8.64
C GLU A 152 31.87 -1.33 -7.57
N HIS A 153 31.62 -0.59 -6.50
CA HIS A 153 32.65 -0.12 -5.56
C HIS A 153 32.55 -0.69 -4.15
N GLY A 154 31.74 -1.74 -3.97
CA GLY A 154 31.46 -2.33 -2.66
C GLY A 154 30.66 -1.37 -1.77
N SER A 155 29.62 -0.77 -2.33
CA SER A 155 28.80 0.26 -1.69
C SER A 155 27.37 0.23 -2.23
N VAL A 156 26.46 0.97 -1.59
CA VAL A 156 25.05 1.06 -1.99
C VAL A 156 24.69 2.55 -2.19
N PRO A 157 24.00 2.93 -3.27
CA PRO A 157 23.57 4.31 -3.51
C PRO A 157 22.30 4.63 -2.71
N ALA A 158 22.44 4.60 -1.38
CA ALA A 158 21.38 4.74 -0.39
C ALA A 158 21.39 6.09 0.36
N GLY A 159 22.21 7.03 -0.12
CA GLY A 159 22.30 8.42 0.34
C GLY A 159 21.26 9.35 -0.30
N GLY A 160 20.34 8.81 -1.10
CA GLY A 160 19.22 9.53 -1.72
C GLY A 160 18.74 8.88 -3.01
N ALA A 161 19.60 8.12 -3.71
CA ALA A 161 19.26 7.62 -5.04
C ALA A 161 18.26 6.47 -5.02
N THR A 162 18.42 5.46 -4.14
CA THR A 162 17.39 4.41 -3.99
C THR A 162 16.02 4.93 -3.55
N GLN A 163 15.99 6.12 -2.94
CA GLN A 163 14.80 6.77 -2.40
C GLN A 163 14.10 7.65 -3.43
N TRP A 164 14.85 8.54 -4.12
CA TRP A 164 14.28 9.61 -4.94
C TRP A 164 14.34 9.32 -6.44
N LEU A 165 15.34 8.58 -6.94
CA LEU A 165 15.46 8.27 -8.36
C LEU A 165 14.24 7.51 -8.93
N PRO A 166 13.61 6.54 -8.21
CA PRO A 166 12.36 5.92 -8.66
C PRO A 166 11.17 6.88 -8.75
N ILE A 167 11.19 8.00 -8.01
CA ILE A 167 10.16 9.05 -8.02
C ILE A 167 10.39 10.00 -9.21
N MET A 168 11.66 10.32 -9.50
CA MET A 168 12.05 11.23 -10.58
C MET A 168 11.94 10.59 -11.97
N VAL A 169 12.65 9.48 -12.21
CA VAL A 169 12.73 8.86 -13.56
C VAL A 169 11.83 7.63 -13.73
N GLY A 170 11.21 7.14 -12.65
CA GLY A 170 10.40 5.92 -12.63
C GLY A 170 11.20 4.63 -12.41
N ASP A 171 10.58 3.66 -11.73
CA ASP A 171 11.17 2.42 -11.22
C ASP A 171 12.18 1.72 -12.16
N ARG A 172 11.80 1.47 -13.42
CA ARG A 172 12.67 0.72 -14.36
C ARG A 172 13.92 1.48 -14.76
N ARG A 173 13.80 2.79 -15.00
CA ARG A 173 14.92 3.68 -15.35
C ARG A 173 15.85 3.86 -14.14
N ALA A 174 15.29 3.98 -12.95
CA ALA A 174 16.07 4.00 -11.71
C ALA A 174 16.84 2.68 -11.51
N ARG A 175 16.22 1.52 -11.79
CA ARG A 175 16.90 0.22 -11.75
C ARG A 175 17.97 0.05 -12.82
N GLU A 176 17.77 0.57 -14.03
CA GLU A 176 18.79 0.61 -15.09
C GLU A 176 20.04 1.35 -14.58
N ILE A 177 19.87 2.60 -14.12
CA ILE A 177 20.96 3.45 -13.61
C ILE A 177 21.68 2.81 -12.41
N LEU A 178 20.92 2.32 -11.42
CA LEU A 178 21.50 1.87 -10.14
C LEU A 178 22.09 0.46 -10.19
N LEU A 179 21.60 -0.42 -11.09
CA LEU A 179 22.08 -1.81 -11.17
C LEU A 179 23.11 -2.03 -12.29
N LEU A 180 22.98 -1.34 -13.43
CA LEU A 180 23.94 -1.44 -14.52
C LEU A 180 25.11 -0.46 -14.36
N CYS A 181 24.95 0.58 -13.52
CA CYS A 181 25.95 1.62 -13.30
C CYS A 181 26.37 2.35 -14.59
N GLU A 182 25.45 2.48 -15.56
CA GLU A 182 25.71 3.12 -16.86
C GLU A 182 25.67 4.66 -16.79
N GLU A 183 26.27 5.30 -17.80
CA GLU A 183 26.33 6.76 -17.94
C GLU A 183 25.03 7.29 -18.57
N VAL A 184 24.44 8.31 -17.93
CA VAL A 184 23.25 9.03 -18.39
C VAL A 184 23.70 10.40 -18.88
N SER A 185 23.76 10.60 -20.19
CA SER A 185 24.07 11.91 -20.79
C SER A 185 23.03 12.96 -20.39
N ALA A 186 23.42 14.25 -20.39
CA ALA A 186 22.53 15.35 -20.00
C ALA A 186 21.17 15.32 -20.71
N LEU A 187 21.13 15.09 -22.03
CA LEU A 187 19.89 14.96 -22.80
C LEU A 187 19.01 13.77 -22.35
N LYS A 188 19.63 12.63 -21.99
CA LYS A 188 18.92 11.46 -21.42
C LYS A 188 18.41 11.78 -20.01
N ALA A 189 19.15 12.57 -19.22
CA ALA A 189 18.73 13.01 -17.89
C ALA A 189 17.54 13.99 -17.96
N GLU A 190 17.51 14.92 -18.92
CA GLU A 190 16.39 15.83 -19.16
C GLU A 190 15.14 15.10 -19.66
N GLU A 191 15.27 14.25 -20.70
CA GLU A 191 14.16 13.43 -21.24
C GLU A 191 13.51 12.54 -20.16
N TRP A 192 14.27 12.21 -19.12
CA TRP A 192 13.83 11.35 -18.03
C TRP A 192 13.35 12.11 -16.78
N GLY A 193 13.53 13.44 -16.72
CA GLY A 193 13.15 14.27 -15.57
C GLY A 193 14.11 14.21 -14.38
N LEU A 194 15.37 13.83 -14.59
CA LEU A 194 16.43 13.84 -13.58
C LEU A 194 17.10 15.23 -13.43
N VAL A 195 17.06 16.03 -14.50
CA VAL A 195 17.38 17.46 -14.51
C VAL A 195 16.27 18.22 -15.24
N ASN A 196 16.13 19.53 -15.01
CA ASN A 196 15.05 20.33 -15.58
C ASN A 196 15.38 20.90 -16.97
N ARG A 197 16.66 21.10 -17.27
CA ARG A 197 17.18 21.55 -18.57
C ARG A 197 18.59 20.98 -18.79
N ALA A 198 18.88 20.48 -19.98
CA ALA A 198 20.23 20.30 -20.48
C ALA A 198 20.52 21.40 -21.51
N VAL A 199 21.66 22.08 -21.39
CA VAL A 199 22.00 23.25 -22.22
C VAL A 199 23.48 23.23 -22.63
N PRO A 200 23.87 23.88 -23.74
CA PRO A 200 25.28 24.11 -24.06
C PRO A 200 26.06 24.66 -22.87
N ARG A 201 27.32 24.27 -22.72
CA ARG A 201 28.19 24.68 -21.60
C ARG A 201 28.24 26.21 -21.41
N GLU A 202 28.24 26.96 -22.50
CA GLU A 202 28.23 28.42 -22.57
C GLU A 202 26.89 29.05 -22.15
N GLU A 203 25.77 28.32 -22.26
CA GLU A 203 24.43 28.76 -21.84
C GLU A 203 24.10 28.39 -20.38
N LEU A 204 24.93 27.57 -19.72
CA LEU A 204 24.71 27.06 -18.36
C LEU A 204 24.48 28.18 -17.33
N ASP A 205 25.34 29.20 -17.31
CA ASP A 205 25.25 30.28 -16.32
C ASP A 205 24.04 31.18 -16.57
N ALA A 206 23.83 31.62 -17.82
CA ALA A 206 22.65 32.40 -18.20
C ALA A 206 21.34 31.67 -17.89
N THR A 207 21.30 30.35 -18.08
CA THR A 207 20.13 29.50 -17.75
C THR A 207 19.92 29.37 -16.25
N VAL A 208 21.00 29.32 -15.45
CA VAL A 208 20.91 29.31 -13.99
C VAL A 208 20.39 30.65 -13.47
N ASP A 209 20.90 31.76 -13.98
CA ASP A 209 20.49 33.09 -13.54
C ASP A 209 19.04 33.42 -13.95
N GLU A 210 18.59 32.99 -15.14
CA GLU A 210 17.17 33.06 -15.56
C GLU A 210 16.23 32.38 -14.55
N LEU A 211 16.62 31.23 -14.00
CA LEU A 211 15.86 30.52 -12.97
C LEU A 211 15.96 31.19 -11.60
N VAL A 212 17.13 31.73 -11.25
CA VAL A 212 17.33 32.49 -10.00
C VAL A 212 16.45 33.73 -9.97
N GLU A 213 16.40 34.52 -11.04
CA GLU A 213 15.50 35.68 -11.18
C GLU A 213 14.04 35.27 -11.03
N GLN A 214 13.62 34.22 -11.75
CA GLN A 214 12.25 33.73 -11.70
C GLN A 214 11.83 33.24 -10.31
N LEU A 215 12.73 32.64 -9.54
CA LEU A 215 12.49 32.20 -8.17
C LEU A 215 12.51 33.37 -7.17
N ALA A 216 13.46 34.30 -7.31
CA ALA A 216 13.57 35.48 -6.47
C ALA A 216 12.33 36.39 -6.56
N ALA A 217 11.74 36.51 -7.76
CA ALA A 217 10.51 37.25 -8.04
C ALA A 217 9.22 36.63 -7.44
N LYS A 218 9.30 35.56 -6.64
CA LYS A 218 8.16 34.94 -5.95
C LYS A 218 8.06 35.40 -4.49
N LEU A 219 6.94 35.11 -3.83
CA LEU A 219 6.75 35.40 -2.40
C LEU A 219 7.45 34.33 -1.54
N PRO A 220 8.37 34.68 -0.62
CA PRO A 220 9.24 33.70 0.03
C PRO A 220 8.48 32.73 0.95
N GLN A 221 7.49 33.23 1.70
CA GLN A 221 6.69 32.40 2.61
C GLN A 221 5.91 31.30 1.88
N THR A 222 5.28 31.61 0.74
CA THR A 222 4.49 30.63 -0.02
C THR A 222 5.37 29.68 -0.83
N VAL A 223 6.54 30.14 -1.31
CA VAL A 223 7.56 29.27 -1.90
C VAL A 223 8.10 28.28 -0.87
N ARG A 224 8.42 28.73 0.35
CA ARG A 224 8.85 27.86 1.46
C ARG A 224 7.81 26.77 1.75
N TYR A 225 6.53 27.15 1.83
CA TYR A 225 5.44 26.20 2.05
C TYR A 225 5.25 25.23 0.85
N THR A 226 5.35 25.74 -0.38
CA THR A 226 5.31 24.92 -1.60
C THR A 226 6.44 23.88 -1.63
N LYS A 227 7.68 24.26 -1.28
CA LYS A 227 8.82 23.32 -1.16
C LYS A 227 8.54 22.22 -0.14
N GLN A 228 8.03 22.57 1.04
CA GLN A 228 7.68 21.59 2.07
C GLN A 228 6.55 20.63 1.61
N GLN A 229 5.54 21.11 0.91
CA GLN A 229 4.48 20.25 0.34
C GLN A 229 4.99 19.35 -0.80
N LEU A 230 5.92 19.83 -1.65
CA LEU A 230 6.55 19.04 -2.71
C LEU A 230 7.50 17.96 -2.16
N ASN A 231 8.14 18.22 -1.02
CA ASN A 231 9.07 17.28 -0.40
C ASN A 231 8.39 16.01 0.15
N PHE A 232 7.08 16.00 0.41
CA PHE A 232 6.34 14.89 1.04
C PHE A 232 6.78 13.48 0.60
N TRP A 233 6.85 13.20 -0.71
CA TRP A 233 7.25 11.87 -1.21
C TRP A 233 8.76 11.59 -1.05
N ARG A 234 9.59 12.63 -1.15
CA ARG A 234 11.04 12.55 -0.92
C ARG A 234 11.35 12.33 0.57
N ASP A 235 10.64 13.02 1.46
CA ASP A 235 10.75 12.89 2.92
C ASP A 235 10.28 11.50 3.38
N LEU A 236 9.11 11.05 2.92
CA LEU A 236 8.59 9.73 3.26
C LEU A 236 9.56 8.61 2.84
N ALA A 237 10.12 8.67 1.63
CA ALA A 237 11.13 7.70 1.18
C ALA A 237 12.47 7.85 1.94
N TRP A 238 12.83 9.07 2.35
CA TRP A 238 14.07 9.39 3.05
C TRP A 238 14.05 8.91 4.50
N HIS A 239 13.13 9.41 5.33
CA HIS A 239 13.15 9.15 6.77
C HIS A 239 12.89 7.67 7.12
N GLU A 240 12.07 6.96 6.33
CA GLU A 240 11.83 5.52 6.48
C GLU A 240 13.06 4.64 6.14
N THR A 241 14.07 5.18 5.46
CA THR A 241 15.20 4.37 4.95
C THR A 241 16.59 4.85 5.35
N VAL A 242 16.82 6.15 5.50
CA VAL A 242 18.18 6.73 5.63
C VAL A 242 18.91 6.28 6.90
N ASN A 243 18.20 6.07 8.00
CA ASN A 243 18.80 5.57 9.23
C ASN A 243 19.18 4.07 9.10
N HIS A 244 18.33 3.27 8.47
CA HIS A 244 18.67 1.88 8.13
C HIS A 244 19.83 1.79 7.13
N ALA A 245 19.87 2.67 6.11
CA ALA A 245 21.00 2.79 5.20
C ALA A 245 22.29 3.12 5.95
N ARG A 246 22.28 4.13 6.84
CA ARG A 246 23.42 4.50 7.67
C ARG A 246 23.99 3.32 8.46
N ASP A 247 23.12 2.56 9.12
CA ASP A 247 23.53 1.39 9.93
C ASP A 247 24.02 0.23 9.03
N TRP A 248 23.31 -0.07 7.93
CA TRP A 248 23.61 -1.21 7.08
C TRP A 248 24.85 -0.99 6.20
N LEU A 249 25.10 0.24 5.73
CA LEU A 249 26.35 0.57 5.03
C LEU A 249 27.53 0.66 5.99
N ALA A 250 27.31 1.11 7.24
CA ALA A 250 28.34 1.02 8.27
C ALA A 250 28.74 -0.45 8.52
N LEU A 251 27.76 -1.34 8.72
CA LEU A 251 28.00 -2.78 8.88
C LEU A 251 28.62 -3.42 7.64
N SER A 252 28.25 -3.01 6.42
CA SER A 252 28.86 -3.57 5.20
C SER A 252 30.34 -3.24 5.07
N MET A 253 30.83 -2.13 5.64
CA MET A 253 32.28 -1.85 5.67
C MET A 253 33.09 -2.91 6.44
N ALA A 254 32.45 -3.72 7.29
CA ALA A 254 33.08 -4.84 7.99
C ALA A 254 33.00 -6.17 7.21
N THR A 255 32.21 -6.29 6.14
CA THR A 255 32.13 -7.51 5.31
C THR A 255 33.23 -7.55 4.25
N ASP A 256 33.39 -8.70 3.59
CA ASP A 256 34.54 -8.91 2.70
C ASP A 256 34.35 -8.36 1.29
N GLU A 257 33.12 -8.17 0.81
CA GLU A 257 32.84 -7.61 -0.52
C GLU A 257 33.44 -6.19 -0.72
N PRO A 258 33.29 -5.22 0.21
CA PRO A 258 33.98 -3.95 0.10
C PRO A 258 35.50 -4.07 0.24
N LYS A 259 36.02 -4.98 1.09
CA LYS A 259 37.47 -5.19 1.25
C LYS A 259 38.09 -5.73 -0.03
N GLU A 260 37.52 -6.80 -0.58
CA GLU A 260 37.94 -7.42 -1.85
C GLU A 260 37.90 -6.43 -3.01
N ARG A 261 36.83 -5.64 -3.15
CA ARG A 261 36.73 -4.69 -4.26
C ARG A 261 37.76 -3.56 -4.15
N ARG A 262 38.22 -3.23 -2.93
CA ARG A 262 39.30 -2.26 -2.70
C ARG A 262 40.67 -2.88 -2.96
N ALA A 263 40.93 -4.10 -2.49
CA ALA A 263 42.14 -4.86 -2.81
C ALA A 263 42.33 -5.00 -4.33
N ARG A 264 41.33 -5.56 -5.04
CA ARG A 264 41.34 -5.71 -6.51
C ARG A 264 41.56 -4.38 -7.26
N ARG A 265 41.17 -3.23 -6.67
CA ARG A 265 41.41 -1.90 -7.26
C ARG A 265 42.82 -1.36 -6.99
N ALA A 266 43.44 -1.72 -5.87
CA ALA A 266 44.87 -1.50 -5.64
C ALA A 266 45.72 -2.39 -6.57
N ASP A 267 45.43 -3.70 -6.59
CA ASP A 267 46.18 -4.72 -7.34
C ASP A 267 46.19 -4.46 -8.85
N SER A 268 45.08 -3.95 -9.41
CA SER A 268 44.98 -3.62 -10.83
C SER A 268 45.76 -2.37 -11.25
N GLY A 269 46.37 -1.65 -10.31
CA GLY A 269 47.15 -0.42 -10.55
C GLY A 269 46.36 0.69 -11.24
N CYS A 270 45.04 0.55 -11.37
CA CYS A 270 44.25 1.30 -12.32
C CYS A 270 43.93 2.67 -11.73
N PRO A 271 44.38 3.78 -12.36
CA PRO A 271 43.88 5.10 -11.98
C PRO A 271 42.35 5.12 -12.14
N PRO A 272 41.62 6.03 -11.47
CA PRO A 272 40.23 6.28 -11.84
C PRO A 272 40.20 6.54 -13.34
N GLN A 273 39.59 5.64 -14.12
CA GLN A 273 39.47 5.83 -15.56
C GLN A 273 38.82 7.19 -15.75
N PRO A 274 39.43 8.10 -16.53
CA PRO A 274 38.70 9.25 -17.02
C PRO A 274 37.40 8.75 -17.62
N ALA A 275 36.31 9.49 -17.42
CA ALA A 275 35.11 9.27 -18.22
C ALA A 275 35.52 9.18 -19.69
N ARG A 276 34.86 8.31 -20.47
CA ARG A 276 35.02 8.34 -21.92
C ARG A 276 34.34 9.61 -22.41
N ALA A 277 35.09 10.72 -22.37
CA ALA A 277 34.76 11.94 -23.07
C ALA A 277 34.35 11.55 -24.50
N ALA A 278 33.23 12.10 -24.96
CA ALA A 278 32.59 11.66 -26.18
C ALA A 278 33.35 12.16 -27.41
N GLU A 279 34.53 11.57 -27.67
CA GLU A 279 35.29 11.68 -28.92
C GLU A 279 34.59 10.89 -30.05
N ARG A 280 33.32 11.21 -30.23
CA ARG A 280 32.59 11.10 -31.49
C ARG A 280 31.95 12.46 -31.71
N PRO A 281 32.47 13.29 -32.64
CA PRO A 281 31.72 14.42 -33.13
C PRO A 281 30.32 13.95 -33.55
N LEU A 282 29.28 14.61 -33.04
CA LEU A 282 27.94 14.42 -33.57
C LEU A 282 27.94 14.95 -35.01
N ASP A 283 27.83 14.04 -35.97
CA ASP A 283 27.73 14.40 -37.38
C ASP A 283 26.48 15.29 -37.59
N PRO A 284 26.62 16.53 -38.09
CA PRO A 284 25.48 17.42 -38.34
C PRO A 284 24.41 16.84 -39.26
N ALA A 285 24.68 15.75 -39.99
CA ALA A 285 23.72 15.06 -40.83
C ALA A 285 22.50 14.48 -40.07
N ASP A 286 22.68 13.94 -38.86
CA ASP A 286 21.66 13.07 -38.23
C ASP A 286 20.47 13.85 -37.60
N VAL A 287 20.61 15.17 -37.43
CA VAL A 287 19.51 16.05 -36.95
C VAL A 287 18.60 16.52 -38.11
N GLY A 288 18.99 16.31 -39.37
CA GLY A 288 18.42 17.02 -40.53
C GLY A 288 17.29 16.36 -41.34
N ALA A 289 16.87 15.12 -41.04
CA ALA A 289 16.33 14.22 -42.09
C ALA A 289 14.86 13.73 -41.97
N ARG A 290 13.86 14.61 -41.74
CA ARG A 290 12.41 14.25 -41.94
C ARG A 290 11.55 15.27 -42.70
N ARG A 291 12.05 15.79 -43.84
CA ARG A 291 11.20 16.42 -44.87
C ARG A 291 10.66 15.38 -45.87
N ARG A 292 9.41 15.54 -46.33
CA ARG A 292 8.80 14.65 -47.35
C ARG A 292 9.39 14.91 -48.75
N PRO A 293 9.64 13.89 -49.58
CA PRO A 293 10.02 14.07 -50.98
C PRO A 293 8.82 14.53 -51.84
N PRO A 294 9.01 15.41 -52.83
CA PRO A 294 7.96 15.85 -53.75
C PRO A 294 7.94 15.05 -55.06
N GLY A 295 6.76 14.98 -55.69
CA GLY A 295 6.65 15.00 -57.16
C GLY A 295 6.79 13.70 -57.95
N SER A 296 5.71 12.91 -58.05
CA SER A 296 5.50 12.00 -59.20
C SER A 296 4.02 11.99 -59.64
N ARG A 297 3.73 12.63 -60.79
CA ARG A 297 2.47 12.51 -61.56
C ARG A 297 2.80 11.91 -62.95
N PRO A 298 1.82 11.62 -63.83
CA PRO A 298 0.85 10.54 -63.68
C PRO A 298 0.72 9.68 -64.96
N ARG A 299 0.23 8.44 -64.88
CA ARG A 299 -0.32 7.75 -66.06
C ARG A 299 -1.67 7.09 -65.77
N ARG A 300 -2.61 7.27 -66.73
CA ARG A 300 -3.94 6.65 -66.75
C ARG A 300 -3.86 5.35 -67.54
N GLY A 301 -4.59 4.32 -67.10
CA GLY A 301 -4.82 3.07 -67.84
C GLY A 301 -6.20 2.49 -67.48
N ARG A 302 -6.94 2.05 -68.49
CA ARG A 302 -8.32 1.50 -68.46
C ARG A 302 -8.35 0.33 -69.47
N PRO A 303 -9.42 -0.49 -69.55
CA PRO A 303 -10.30 -1.06 -68.51
C PRO A 303 -10.50 -2.59 -68.74
N LEU A 304 -11.76 -3.10 -68.73
CA LEU A 304 -12.26 -4.45 -69.10
C LEU A 304 -12.22 -5.52 -67.98
N HIS A 305 -13.21 -6.42 -67.81
CA HIS A 305 -14.56 -6.54 -68.43
C HIS A 305 -15.56 -7.41 -67.62
N ARG A 306 -16.86 -7.06 -67.65
CA ARG A 306 -18.08 -7.94 -67.56
C ARG A 306 -18.33 -8.76 -66.25
N ALA A 307 -19.57 -9.15 -65.88
CA ALA A 307 -20.92 -8.81 -66.37
C ALA A 307 -22.08 -9.21 -65.39
N ARG A 308 -23.23 -8.51 -65.52
CA ARG A 308 -24.64 -8.88 -65.12
C ARG A 308 -24.95 -9.08 -63.60
N GLY A 309 -26.13 -8.72 -63.08
CA GLY A 309 -27.25 -7.95 -63.65
C GLY A 309 -28.57 -7.99 -62.83
N ARG A 310 -29.54 -7.11 -63.19
CA ARG A 310 -30.88 -6.84 -62.57
C ARG A 310 -30.80 -6.03 -61.24
N ARG A 311 -31.41 -4.83 -61.05
CA ARG A 311 -32.77 -4.24 -61.29
C ARG A 311 -33.80 -4.66 -60.21
N ALA A 312 -34.69 -3.81 -59.67
CA ALA A 312 -35.05 -2.37 -59.89
C ALA A 312 -35.15 -1.61 -58.53
N GLY A 313 -35.63 -0.37 -58.33
CA GLY A 313 -36.22 0.74 -59.12
C GLY A 313 -36.25 2.03 -58.23
N VAL A 314 -36.22 3.30 -58.71
CA VAL A 314 -37.28 4.07 -59.43
C VAL A 314 -38.50 4.35 -58.50
N ARG A 315 -38.95 5.59 -58.18
CA ARG A 315 -38.74 6.97 -58.73
C ARG A 315 -39.24 8.09 -57.77
N SER A 316 -38.81 9.36 -57.98
CA SER A 316 -39.50 10.70 -57.78
C SER A 316 -40.48 10.99 -56.59
N GLY A 317 -40.69 12.24 -56.12
CA GLY A 317 -40.20 13.60 -56.49
C GLY A 317 -41.28 14.70 -56.34
N ARG A 318 -40.92 16.01 -56.49
CA ARG A 318 -41.76 17.25 -56.34
C ARG A 318 -42.14 17.58 -54.88
N ARG A 319 -42.06 18.81 -54.32
CA ARG A 319 -42.36 20.24 -54.66
C ARG A 319 -43.77 20.69 -54.22
N HIS A 320 -43.90 21.61 -53.23
CA HIS A 320 -44.42 22.99 -53.38
C HIS A 320 -44.54 23.82 -52.07
N ARG A 321 -44.58 25.16 -52.27
CA ARG A 321 -45.16 26.35 -51.55
C ARG A 321 -46.19 26.12 -50.40
N ARG A 322 -46.56 27.07 -49.50
CA ARG A 322 -46.46 28.58 -49.43
C ARG A 322 -46.80 29.12 -48.00
N ALA A 323 -46.36 30.35 -47.66
CA ALA A 323 -46.91 31.31 -46.64
C ALA A 323 -46.97 30.87 -45.14
N GLY A 324 -47.11 31.76 -44.12
CA GLY A 324 -47.05 33.24 -44.04
C GLY A 324 -47.49 33.81 -42.66
N GLY A 325 -47.05 35.04 -42.29
CA GLY A 325 -47.34 35.74 -41.01
C GLY A 325 -46.13 35.78 -40.03
N ARG A 326 -45.71 36.86 -39.34
CA ARG A 326 -46.34 37.97 -38.55
C ARG A 326 -46.70 37.58 -37.09
N VAL A 327 -46.38 38.33 -36.02
CA VAL A 327 -45.55 39.57 -35.87
C VAL A 327 -45.13 39.80 -34.38
N ASP A 328 -44.47 40.94 -34.07
CA ASP A 328 -44.13 41.54 -32.75
C ASP A 328 -42.96 41.04 -31.86
N GLY A 329 -42.44 41.98 -31.05
CA GLY A 329 -41.41 41.87 -29.99
C GLY A 329 -41.94 42.52 -28.68
N PRO A 330 -41.17 43.27 -27.86
CA PRO A 330 -39.76 43.68 -27.95
C PRO A 330 -38.93 43.44 -26.64
N ASP A 331 -37.73 44.05 -26.53
CA ASP A 331 -37.07 44.72 -25.37
C ASP A 331 -37.29 44.29 -23.89
N ALA A 332 -36.35 44.46 -22.93
CA ALA A 332 -34.91 44.79 -22.89
C ALA A 332 -34.37 44.68 -21.41
N LEU A 333 -33.21 45.30 -21.10
CA LEU A 333 -32.73 45.74 -19.76
C LEU A 333 -32.19 44.72 -18.71
N ARG A 334 -30.86 44.52 -18.77
CA ARG A 334 -29.83 44.96 -17.78
C ARG A 334 -30.29 45.98 -16.67
N GLU A 335 -29.77 46.11 -15.44
CA GLU A 335 -28.58 45.55 -14.74
C GLU A 335 -28.82 45.04 -13.25
N PRO A 336 -28.18 45.52 -12.14
CA PRO A 336 -27.18 44.68 -11.44
C PRO A 336 -27.26 44.53 -9.90
N GLY A 337 -26.64 43.45 -9.40
CA GLY A 337 -25.62 43.50 -8.33
C GLY A 337 -26.02 43.58 -6.86
N ARG A 338 -25.22 42.92 -6.00
CA ARG A 338 -24.78 43.38 -4.66
C ARG A 338 -23.73 42.43 -4.08
N ALA A 339 -22.89 42.95 -3.19
CA ALA A 339 -21.95 42.18 -2.38
C ALA A 339 -22.29 42.34 -0.89
N LEU A 340 -22.06 41.27 -0.12
CA LEU A 340 -21.94 41.23 1.35
C LEU A 340 -20.96 40.08 1.68
N GLY A 341 -20.37 40.08 2.87
CA GLY A 341 -19.35 39.12 3.29
C GLY A 341 -19.32 38.86 4.80
N HIS A 342 -18.15 38.47 5.29
CA HIS A 342 -17.80 38.02 6.65
C HIS A 342 -18.32 36.62 7.08
N ASP A 343 -17.34 35.73 7.21
CA ASP A 343 -16.94 34.98 8.40
C ASP A 343 -17.97 34.18 9.22
N GLN A 344 -17.68 32.89 9.39
CA GLN A 344 -17.66 32.28 10.73
C GLN A 344 -16.67 31.10 10.80
N GLU A 345 -16.30 30.70 12.02
CA GLU A 345 -15.09 29.93 12.32
C GLU A 345 -15.32 28.43 12.64
N ALA A 346 -14.20 27.71 12.79
CA ALA A 346 -13.94 26.69 13.83
C ALA A 346 -14.37 25.22 13.63
N LEU A 347 -13.34 24.35 13.72
CA LEU A 347 -13.32 22.99 14.34
C LEU A 347 -14.11 21.85 13.60
N ASP A 348 -13.77 20.56 13.67
CA ASP A 348 -12.74 19.84 14.46
C ASP A 348 -12.09 18.64 13.66
N PRO A 349 -11.65 17.44 14.17
CA PRO A 349 -10.29 16.99 13.83
C PRO A 349 -10.14 15.52 13.32
N ALA A 350 -8.86 15.10 13.22
CA ALA A 350 -8.35 13.73 13.39
C ALA A 350 -8.89 12.57 12.50
N GLY A 351 -8.04 12.11 11.57
CA GLY A 351 -8.17 10.79 10.95
C GLY A 351 -7.34 9.72 11.69
N GLY A 352 -7.90 8.52 11.87
CA GLY A 352 -7.17 7.34 12.37
C GLY A 352 -6.41 6.62 11.25
N GLY A 353 -5.14 6.29 11.47
CA GLY A 353 -4.27 5.68 10.44
C GLY A 353 -4.50 4.19 10.21
N GLY A 354 -4.56 3.78 8.94
CA GLY A 354 -4.64 2.36 8.50
C GLY A 354 -3.33 1.88 7.88
N LEU A 355 -2.47 1.26 8.70
CA LEU A 355 -1.13 0.78 8.34
C LEU A 355 -1.21 -0.59 7.65
N ARG A 356 -0.45 -0.85 6.54
CA ARG A 356 0.36 -2.10 6.30
C ARG A 356 0.77 -2.45 4.84
N LEU A 357 2.08 -2.76 4.73
CA LEU A 357 2.72 -3.93 4.08
C LEU A 357 2.86 -4.07 2.55
N LEU A 358 3.87 -4.89 2.21
CA LEU A 358 4.48 -5.17 0.91
C LEU A 358 3.85 -6.39 0.19
N PRO A 359 3.75 -6.41 -1.15
CA PRO A 359 3.44 -7.62 -1.91
C PRO A 359 4.64 -8.57 -2.05
N ARG A 360 4.42 -9.89 -1.86
CA ARG A 360 5.41 -10.94 -2.15
C ARG A 360 5.68 -11.08 -3.66
N ARG A 361 6.93 -11.40 -4.05
CA ARG A 361 7.32 -11.66 -5.47
C ARG A 361 6.68 -12.93 -6.02
N ARG A 362 6.17 -12.91 -7.25
CA ARG A 362 5.98 -14.12 -8.09
C ARG A 362 7.08 -14.20 -9.14
N LEU A 363 7.83 -15.30 -9.16
CA LEU A 363 8.74 -15.66 -10.26
C LEU A 363 7.93 -16.01 -11.52
N ARG A 364 8.41 -15.61 -12.71
CA ARG A 364 7.88 -16.07 -14.00
C ARG A 364 8.94 -16.86 -14.76
N ALA A 365 8.54 -18.03 -15.26
CA ALA A 365 9.38 -18.87 -16.10
C ALA A 365 9.65 -18.26 -17.49
N ARG A 366 10.72 -18.71 -18.14
CA ARG A 366 11.13 -18.30 -19.48
C ARG A 366 10.10 -18.74 -20.54
N HIS A 367 9.73 -17.84 -21.45
CA HIS A 367 9.04 -18.24 -22.69
C HIS A 367 10.07 -18.62 -23.76
N GLY A 368 10.07 -19.89 -24.16
CA GLY A 368 10.78 -20.38 -25.34
C GLY A 368 9.86 -20.42 -26.57
N LEU A 369 10.41 -19.92 -27.69
CA LEU A 369 10.15 -20.25 -29.11
C LEU A 369 8.82 -20.91 -29.55
N ARG A 370 8.25 -20.38 -30.65
CA ARG A 370 7.15 -21.00 -31.41
C ARG A 370 7.62 -22.30 -32.10
N PRO A 371 6.78 -23.34 -32.17
CA PRO A 371 6.80 -24.33 -33.25
C PRO A 371 5.82 -23.97 -34.37
N ASP A 372 6.15 -24.34 -35.61
CA ASP A 372 5.24 -24.42 -36.75
C ASP A 372 5.67 -25.63 -37.62
N ARG A 373 4.79 -26.08 -38.51
CA ARG A 373 4.89 -27.23 -39.44
C ARG A 373 4.80 -28.64 -38.85
N ARG A 374 3.63 -29.22 -39.14
CA ARG A 374 3.41 -30.58 -39.66
C ARG A 374 4.67 -31.39 -40.01
N LEU A 375 4.70 -32.65 -39.58
CA LEU A 375 4.82 -33.80 -40.48
C LEU A 375 4.13 -35.02 -39.86
N ARG A 376 4.11 -36.15 -40.57
CA ARG A 376 3.23 -37.31 -40.31
C ARG A 376 4.03 -38.61 -40.31
N ASP A 377 3.48 -39.61 -39.61
CA ASP A 377 3.75 -41.05 -39.73
C ASP A 377 5.17 -41.56 -39.39
N GLY A 378 5.25 -42.77 -38.83
CA GLY A 378 6.51 -43.43 -38.44
C GLY A 378 6.44 -44.09 -37.06
N ALA A 379 6.19 -45.40 -37.02
CA ALA A 379 6.20 -46.20 -35.79
C ALA A 379 7.46 -47.07 -35.72
N LEU A 380 8.01 -47.27 -34.51
CA LEU A 380 8.85 -48.43 -34.17
C LEU A 380 8.91 -48.63 -32.63
N ARG A 381 9.43 -49.79 -32.20
CA ARG A 381 9.37 -50.30 -30.82
C ARG A 381 10.66 -50.01 -30.00
N PRO A 382 10.61 -50.09 -28.65
CA PRO A 382 11.73 -49.69 -27.79
C PRO A 382 12.82 -50.76 -27.63
N ALA A 383 14.03 -50.32 -27.28
CA ALA A 383 15.12 -51.13 -26.74
C ALA A 383 15.31 -50.87 -25.23
N ARG A 384 15.99 -51.78 -24.54
CA ARG A 384 16.25 -51.78 -23.09
C ARG A 384 17.72 -51.47 -22.77
N ASP A 385 18.02 -51.55 -21.46
CA ASP A 385 19.34 -51.71 -20.84
C ASP A 385 20.20 -50.42 -20.77
N GLY A 386 21.10 -50.27 -19.79
CA GLY A 386 21.49 -51.15 -18.69
C GLY A 386 21.75 -50.39 -17.38
N ALA A 387 22.32 -51.05 -16.36
CA ALA A 387 22.32 -50.55 -14.98
C ALA A 387 23.72 -50.44 -14.32
N ARG A 388 23.81 -49.47 -13.37
CA ARG A 388 24.65 -49.46 -12.14
C ARG A 388 26.18 -49.21 -12.21
N ASN A 389 26.62 -48.44 -11.20
CA ASN A 389 27.91 -48.47 -10.45
C ASN A 389 29.22 -47.83 -11.01
N HIS A 390 29.67 -46.76 -10.34
CA HIS A 390 30.88 -46.66 -9.47
C HIS A 390 32.18 -47.50 -9.75
N PRO A 391 33.38 -47.12 -9.22
CA PRO A 391 33.89 -45.77 -8.82
C PRO A 391 35.42 -45.50 -9.01
N ARG A 392 35.86 -44.27 -8.66
CA ARG A 392 37.16 -43.88 -8.01
C ARG A 392 38.56 -44.09 -8.67
N ARG A 393 39.35 -43.01 -8.53
CA ARG A 393 40.84 -42.90 -8.32
C ARG A 393 41.83 -43.26 -9.45
N ARG A 394 42.70 -42.29 -9.76
CA ARG A 394 44.16 -42.45 -9.94
C ARG A 394 44.92 -41.37 -9.15
N ARG A 395 46.23 -41.56 -8.93
CA ARG A 395 47.15 -40.65 -8.22
C ARG A 395 48.60 -40.97 -8.67
N HIS A 396 49.56 -40.11 -8.29
CA HIS A 396 51.02 -40.19 -8.58
C HIS A 396 51.40 -39.86 -10.04
N ALA A 397 52.61 -39.35 -10.32
CA ALA A 397 53.81 -39.26 -9.44
C ALA A 397 54.52 -37.88 -9.49
N ALA A 398 55.39 -37.67 -8.48
CA ALA A 398 56.50 -36.72 -8.43
C ALA A 398 57.66 -37.41 -7.66
N ALA A 399 58.90 -36.96 -7.82
CA ALA A 399 60.10 -37.78 -7.58
C ALA A 399 60.82 -37.59 -6.23
N ASP A 400 61.66 -38.57 -5.94
CA ASP A 400 62.70 -38.66 -4.88
C ASP A 400 63.99 -37.90 -5.33
N PRO A 401 65.05 -37.66 -4.51
CA PRO A 401 65.73 -38.67 -3.67
C PRO A 401 66.09 -38.24 -2.23
N GLY A 402 66.39 -39.21 -1.36
CA GLY A 402 67.10 -38.99 -0.10
C GLY A 402 67.88 -40.22 0.35
N ASP A 403 69.19 -40.07 0.58
CA ASP A 403 70.10 -41.20 0.85
C ASP A 403 71.17 -40.83 1.89
N ARG A 404 71.09 -41.43 3.09
CA ARG A 404 72.19 -41.91 3.97
C ARG A 404 71.77 -42.13 5.43
N GLU A 405 72.29 -43.20 6.01
CA GLU A 405 72.16 -43.57 7.43
C GLU A 405 73.21 -42.81 8.30
N GLY A 406 72.94 -42.67 9.61
CA GLY A 406 73.86 -42.03 10.55
C GLY A 406 73.44 -42.16 12.02
N GLN A 407 74.17 -42.99 12.77
CA GLN A 407 74.04 -43.29 14.20
C GLN A 407 74.02 -42.06 15.14
N GLY A 408 73.43 -42.18 16.35
CA GLY A 408 73.74 -41.24 17.45
C GLY A 408 72.76 -41.13 18.62
N ASP A 409 72.91 -42.05 19.59
CA ASP A 409 72.54 -42.04 21.03
C ASP A 409 72.24 -40.68 21.75
N GLY A 410 71.41 -40.66 22.82
CA GLY A 410 71.22 -39.43 23.61
C GLY A 410 70.00 -39.21 24.57
N ARG A 411 69.69 -40.14 25.50
CA ARG A 411 69.09 -39.93 26.86
C ARG A 411 67.87 -38.97 27.11
N ASP A 412 66.79 -39.57 27.63
CA ASP A 412 66.07 -39.32 28.92
C ASP A 412 66.41 -38.11 29.84
N PRO A 413 65.53 -37.68 30.80
CA PRO A 413 64.11 -38.06 31.06
C PRO A 413 63.18 -36.89 31.53
N GLU A 414 62.02 -37.25 32.12
CA GLU A 414 61.25 -36.56 33.21
C GLU A 414 59.82 -36.00 32.96
N ARG A 415 58.95 -36.21 33.97
CA ARG A 415 57.66 -35.58 34.29
C ARG A 415 57.63 -35.33 35.81
N PRO A 416 57.05 -34.22 36.33
CA PRO A 416 55.70 -34.28 36.94
C PRO A 416 54.85 -33.01 36.66
N VAL A 417 53.54 -32.85 36.94
CA VAL A 417 52.52 -33.50 37.79
C VAL A 417 52.37 -32.96 39.24
N SER A 418 51.61 -31.86 39.36
CA SER A 418 50.67 -31.45 40.45
C SER A 418 51.09 -31.41 41.95
N ARG A 419 50.62 -30.39 42.70
CA ARG A 419 49.79 -30.51 43.94
C ARG A 419 49.43 -29.16 44.63
N ARG A 420 48.46 -29.21 45.56
CA ARG A 420 48.16 -28.23 46.65
C ARG A 420 48.92 -28.67 47.95
N PRO A 421 48.71 -28.16 49.20
CA PRO A 421 47.90 -27.03 49.71
C PRO A 421 48.57 -26.14 50.82
N GLY A 422 47.88 -25.04 51.20
CA GLY A 422 47.55 -24.77 52.62
C GLY A 422 48.41 -23.82 53.50
N GLY A 423 47.77 -22.76 54.02
CA GLY A 423 47.91 -22.30 55.42
C GLY A 423 48.80 -21.07 55.74
N GLY A 424 48.27 -20.16 56.59
CA GLY A 424 49.11 -19.48 57.61
C GLY A 424 49.15 -17.94 57.71
N ALA A 425 48.38 -17.38 58.67
CA ALA A 425 48.73 -16.28 59.60
C ALA A 425 49.09 -14.83 59.15
N GLY A 426 48.60 -13.86 59.94
CA GLY A 426 49.18 -12.51 60.12
C GLY A 426 48.63 -11.37 59.22
N GLY A 427 48.21 -10.19 59.71
CA GLY A 427 47.80 -9.80 61.07
C GLY A 427 48.33 -8.43 61.54
N ALA A 428 47.41 -7.50 61.89
CA ALA A 428 47.67 -6.18 62.54
C ALA A 428 48.44 -5.15 61.66
N ARG A 429 48.27 -3.82 61.76
CA ARG A 429 47.48 -2.84 62.57
C ARG A 429 47.33 -1.57 61.66
N ARG A 430 46.62 -0.45 61.92
CA ARG A 430 45.91 0.26 63.02
C ARG A 430 44.99 1.31 62.32
N ALA A 431 44.19 2.25 62.89
CA ALA A 431 43.77 2.63 64.26
C ALA A 431 42.51 3.54 64.21
N ARG A 432 41.53 3.32 65.12
CA ARG A 432 40.58 4.33 65.71
C ARG A 432 39.53 4.97 64.77
N ARG A 433 38.30 5.35 65.19
CA ARG A 433 37.44 5.18 66.40
C ARG A 433 35.97 5.31 65.90
N CYS A 434 35.01 4.42 66.21
CA CYS A 434 34.09 4.42 67.37
C CYS A 434 33.30 5.71 67.65
N PRO A 435 32.01 5.66 68.10
CA PRO A 435 31.00 4.57 68.11
C PRO A 435 29.71 5.03 67.34
N ARG A 436 28.41 4.71 67.54
CA ARG A 436 27.55 3.75 68.31
C ARG A 436 26.14 3.81 67.63
N GLY A 437 25.24 2.82 67.58
CA GLY A 437 25.31 1.37 67.79
C GLY A 437 23.90 0.73 67.92
N LEU A 438 23.79 -0.60 67.70
CA LEU A 438 22.66 -1.51 68.06
C LEU A 438 21.34 -1.40 67.24
N ALA A 439 20.55 -2.46 66.98
CA ALA A 439 20.72 -3.94 67.10
C ALA A 439 19.75 -4.70 66.13
N ARG A 440 19.67 -6.05 66.22
CA ARG A 440 18.95 -6.97 65.30
C ARG A 440 17.73 -7.67 65.93
N GLY A 441 16.82 -8.18 65.08
CA GLY A 441 15.84 -9.25 65.39
C GLY A 441 14.45 -8.74 65.83
N GLY A 442 13.36 -9.53 65.73
CA GLY A 442 13.20 -10.85 65.09
C GLY A 442 11.84 -11.50 65.45
N GLU A 443 11.19 -12.12 64.46
CA GLU A 443 10.05 -13.07 64.50
C GLU A 443 8.74 -12.83 65.31
N ALA A 444 7.65 -13.37 64.72
CA ALA A 444 6.44 -13.94 65.34
C ALA A 444 5.25 -13.07 65.80
N SER A 445 4.10 -13.77 65.87
CA SER A 445 2.87 -13.49 66.64
C SER A 445 1.83 -12.47 66.13
N ARG A 446 0.91 -12.99 65.32
CA ARG A 446 -0.56 -12.79 65.44
C ARG A 446 -1.08 -13.43 66.78
N PRO A 447 -2.34 -13.25 67.25
CA PRO A 447 -3.56 -12.98 66.47
C PRO A 447 -4.66 -12.09 67.12
N ASP A 448 -5.79 -11.95 66.39
CA ASP A 448 -7.19 -11.77 66.84
C ASP A 448 -7.59 -10.51 67.69
N ASP A 449 -8.86 -10.11 67.80
CA ASP A 449 -10.12 -10.81 67.49
C ASP A 449 -11.34 -9.92 67.08
N ARG A 450 -12.28 -10.54 66.33
CA ARG A 450 -13.77 -10.37 66.20
C ARG A 450 -14.50 -9.01 66.07
N GLY A 451 -15.69 -9.09 65.45
CA GLY A 451 -16.74 -8.04 65.32
C GLY A 451 -16.97 -7.57 63.87
N GLU A 452 -17.75 -8.26 63.02
CA GLU A 452 -19.24 -8.26 62.93
C GLU A 452 -19.87 -6.85 62.75
N GLY A 453 -20.72 -6.58 61.74
CA GLY A 453 -21.26 -7.47 60.71
C GLY A 453 -22.07 -6.78 59.58
N ALA A 454 -22.90 -7.56 58.90
CA ALA A 454 -23.58 -7.30 57.62
C ALA A 454 -24.41 -6.00 57.45
N GLY A 455 -24.52 -5.51 56.20
CA GLY A 455 -25.50 -4.47 55.78
C GLY A 455 -25.54 -4.22 54.26
N ARG A 456 -26.66 -4.51 53.59
CA ARG A 456 -26.80 -4.43 52.11
C ARG A 456 -27.31 -3.06 51.61
N ALA A 457 -26.97 -2.76 50.34
CA ALA A 457 -27.78 -2.07 49.32
C ALA A 457 -27.90 -0.52 49.28
N ALA A 458 -27.14 0.07 48.34
CA ALA A 458 -27.60 0.83 47.17
C ALA A 458 -28.25 2.25 47.27
N ALA A 459 -27.83 3.08 46.29
CA ALA A 459 -28.60 4.09 45.52
C ALA A 459 -28.45 5.61 45.81
N ARG A 460 -27.64 6.26 44.95
CA ARG A 460 -27.90 7.52 44.20
C ARG A 460 -27.86 8.92 44.89
N GLN A 461 -27.27 9.84 44.11
CA GLN A 461 -27.48 11.31 44.03
C GLN A 461 -26.91 12.24 45.14
N GLY A 462 -25.98 13.11 44.72
CA GLY A 462 -25.83 14.50 45.18
C GLY A 462 -26.12 15.42 43.96
N VAL A 463 -26.97 16.45 44.04
CA VAL A 463 -26.86 17.73 44.81
C VAL A 463 -25.92 18.74 44.12
N GLY A 464 -26.31 20.02 44.05
CA GLY A 464 -25.48 21.08 43.46
C GLY A 464 -26.05 22.50 43.57
N GLN A 465 -25.26 23.49 43.11
CA GLN A 465 -25.53 24.95 43.08
C GLN A 465 -25.64 25.64 44.46
N PRO A 466 -25.48 27.00 44.58
CA PRO A 466 -25.81 28.05 43.57
C PRO A 466 -24.87 29.28 43.40
N ARG A 467 -25.07 30.00 42.26
CA ARG A 467 -25.07 31.49 42.00
C ARG A 467 -23.94 32.40 42.59
N ALA A 468 -23.62 33.61 42.08
CA ALA A 468 -24.31 34.53 41.15
C ALA A 468 -23.35 35.44 40.31
N ARG A 469 -23.98 36.27 39.45
CA ARG A 469 -23.49 37.42 38.64
C ARG A 469 -23.15 38.66 39.51
N HIS A 470 -22.71 39.86 39.08
CA HIS A 470 -22.47 40.59 37.79
C HIS A 470 -21.66 41.87 38.12
N ASP A 471 -20.87 42.49 37.21
CA ASP A 471 -20.87 43.96 36.93
C ASP A 471 -20.03 44.36 35.68
N THR A 472 -19.70 45.66 35.48
CA THR A 472 -19.59 46.32 34.16
C THR A 472 -18.54 47.46 34.00
N ARG A 473 -18.24 47.81 32.72
CA ARG A 473 -17.72 49.09 32.14
C ARG A 473 -16.43 49.76 32.67
N HIS A 474 -15.46 50.05 31.77
CA HIS A 474 -15.11 51.41 31.24
C HIS A 474 -13.77 51.42 30.44
N GLY A 475 -13.43 52.55 29.78
CA GLY A 475 -12.14 52.81 29.13
C GLY A 475 -12.05 54.18 28.42
N PRO A 476 -10.85 54.65 27.98
CA PRO A 476 -10.64 55.74 26.99
C PRO A 476 -9.83 55.26 25.75
N ARG A 477 -9.94 55.75 24.51
CA ARG A 477 -10.19 57.06 23.84
C ARG A 477 -8.98 58.01 23.69
N LEU A 478 -8.52 58.21 22.44
CA LEU A 478 -8.21 59.47 21.69
C LEU A 478 -7.51 59.09 20.33
N ARG A 479 -8.01 59.50 19.14
CA ARG A 479 -7.69 60.71 18.31
C ARG A 479 -6.24 60.80 17.78
N ALA A 480 -5.93 61.27 16.56
CA ALA A 480 -6.72 61.60 15.33
C ALA A 480 -5.77 61.92 14.13
N GLN A 481 -6.35 62.25 12.94
CA GLN A 481 -5.70 62.82 11.73
C GLN A 481 -4.83 61.85 10.90
N GLY A 482 -4.66 61.98 9.57
CA GLY A 482 -5.30 62.90 8.60
C GLY A 482 -4.71 62.80 7.16
N ALA A 483 -5.38 63.45 6.20
CA ALA A 483 -4.97 63.73 4.80
C ALA A 483 -4.90 62.60 3.73
N LEU A 484 -5.61 62.84 2.62
CA LEU A 484 -5.33 62.34 1.25
C LEU A 484 -4.62 63.45 0.45
N PRO A 485 -4.14 63.18 -0.78
CA PRO A 485 -4.77 63.86 -1.93
C PRO A 485 -4.95 62.99 -3.20
N HIS A 486 -5.66 63.54 -4.19
CA HIS A 486 -6.05 62.89 -5.47
C HIS A 486 -5.19 63.31 -6.68
N ALA A 487 -5.08 62.44 -7.70
CA ALA A 487 -4.93 62.74 -9.15
C ALA A 487 -4.90 61.40 -9.95
N CYS A 488 -5.29 61.26 -11.22
CA CYS A 488 -6.12 62.09 -12.12
C CYS A 488 -6.71 61.22 -13.27
N HIS A 489 -7.61 61.78 -14.10
CA HIS A 489 -8.29 61.09 -15.22
C HIS A 489 -7.64 61.31 -16.61
N GLY A 490 -7.87 60.39 -17.54
CA GLY A 490 -7.64 60.51 -19.00
C GLY A 490 -7.23 59.17 -19.63
N GLY A 491 -7.53 58.83 -20.89
CA GLY A 491 -8.35 59.46 -21.93
C GLY A 491 -8.39 58.55 -23.18
N CYS A 492 -9.46 58.55 -23.98
CA CYS A 492 -9.67 57.62 -25.11
C CYS A 492 -9.59 58.35 -26.47
N PRO A 493 -9.24 57.65 -27.56
CA PRO A 493 -10.01 57.82 -28.81
C PRO A 493 -10.38 56.49 -29.51
N ARG A 494 -11.21 56.56 -30.57
CA ARG A 494 -11.90 55.41 -31.22
C ARG A 494 -11.64 55.29 -32.73
N GLY A 495 -11.66 54.05 -33.23
CA GLY A 495 -12.20 53.64 -34.55
C GLY A 495 -11.20 53.55 -35.74
N PRO A 496 -11.68 53.21 -36.96
CA PRO A 496 -12.95 52.52 -37.28
C PRO A 496 -12.86 51.44 -38.42
N HIS A 497 -13.93 50.64 -38.56
CA HIS A 497 -14.30 49.77 -39.72
C HIS A 497 -13.36 48.63 -40.19
N GLY A 498 -13.95 47.57 -40.77
CA GLY A 498 -13.21 46.46 -41.40
C GLY A 498 -14.01 45.16 -41.55
N LEU A 499 -14.75 44.99 -42.67
CA LEU A 499 -15.49 43.76 -42.97
C LEU A 499 -14.56 42.63 -43.46
N HIS A 500 -14.73 41.41 -42.95
CA HIS A 500 -15.13 40.28 -43.81
C HIS A 500 -15.47 38.99 -43.04
N ARG A 501 -16.60 38.38 -43.43
CA ARG A 501 -17.08 37.06 -42.97
C ARG A 501 -17.09 36.10 -44.16
N LYS A 502 -16.28 35.05 -44.15
CA LYS A 502 -16.40 33.91 -45.08
C LYS A 502 -16.48 32.60 -44.28
N ALA A 503 -17.55 31.85 -44.51
CA ALA A 503 -17.78 30.54 -43.91
C ALA A 503 -18.00 29.49 -45.01
N GLN A 504 -17.23 28.41 -44.98
CA GLN A 504 -17.38 27.14 -45.71
C GLN A 504 -16.18 26.25 -45.33
N ALA A 505 -16.30 24.93 -45.16
CA ALA A 505 -17.47 24.07 -44.93
C ALA A 505 -17.03 22.82 -44.13
N ARG A 506 -17.92 22.23 -43.32
CA ARG A 506 -17.64 20.97 -42.60
C ARG A 506 -18.06 19.76 -43.43
N VAL A 507 -17.15 18.78 -43.59
CA VAL A 507 -17.48 17.37 -43.86
C VAL A 507 -16.57 16.49 -42.97
N PRO A 508 -17.08 15.50 -42.22
CA PRO A 508 -16.33 14.90 -41.11
C PRO A 508 -15.72 13.52 -41.41
N ARG A 509 -14.61 13.18 -40.73
CA ARG A 509 -14.08 11.82 -40.38
C ARG A 509 -12.70 11.94 -39.73
N PRO A 510 -12.26 10.94 -38.93
CA PRO A 510 -12.93 10.31 -37.79
C PRO A 510 -12.26 10.71 -36.46
N VAL A 511 -12.90 10.50 -35.31
CA VAL A 511 -12.29 10.81 -33.99
C VAL A 511 -11.40 9.66 -33.55
N GLY A 512 -10.08 9.89 -33.52
CA GLY A 512 -9.13 9.05 -32.80
C GLY A 512 -9.19 9.33 -31.29
N ALA A 513 -9.00 8.31 -30.46
CA ALA A 513 -9.16 8.41 -29.01
C ALA A 513 -8.14 9.37 -28.36
N ARG A 514 -8.64 10.32 -27.56
CA ARG A 514 -7.81 11.05 -26.59
C ARG A 514 -7.54 10.14 -25.39
N ARG A 515 -6.27 9.88 -25.07
CA ARG A 515 -5.88 9.41 -23.74
C ARG A 515 -5.97 10.57 -22.76
N SER A 516 -6.96 10.55 -21.86
CA SER A 516 -7.10 11.52 -20.77
C SER A 516 -6.54 10.95 -19.46
N GLY A 517 -5.27 11.22 -19.19
CA GLY A 517 -4.55 10.80 -17.97
C GLY A 517 -3.98 11.99 -17.19
N THR A 518 -4.66 13.14 -17.21
CA THR A 518 -4.27 14.35 -16.47
C THR A 518 -4.93 14.35 -15.10
N ASN A 519 -4.16 14.68 -14.05
CA ASN A 519 -4.70 14.95 -12.72
C ASN A 519 -5.92 15.88 -12.79
N GLN A 520 -7.05 15.45 -12.22
CA GLN A 520 -8.07 16.39 -11.82
C GLN A 520 -7.53 17.11 -10.58
N GLY A 521 -7.16 18.38 -10.75
CA GLY A 521 -7.07 19.31 -9.63
C GLY A 521 -8.44 19.47 -8.96
N MET A 522 -8.54 20.35 -7.96
CA MET A 522 -9.77 20.55 -7.18
C MET A 522 -10.87 21.33 -7.94
N ALA A 523 -11.22 20.86 -9.13
CA ALA A 523 -12.58 21.04 -9.64
C ALA A 523 -13.54 20.43 -8.61
N THR A 524 -14.61 21.14 -8.29
CA THR A 524 -15.63 20.68 -7.35
C THR A 524 -16.20 19.35 -7.84
N ARG A 525 -15.92 18.25 -7.14
CA ARG A 525 -16.57 16.95 -7.41
C ARG A 525 -18.09 17.20 -7.36
N PRO A 526 -18.84 16.98 -8.46
CA PRO A 526 -20.26 17.32 -8.48
C PRO A 526 -20.97 16.44 -7.45
N TRP A 527 -21.63 17.11 -6.48
CA TRP A 527 -22.21 16.49 -5.28
C TRP A 527 -23.13 15.30 -5.60
N ILE A 528 -23.77 15.37 -6.76
CA ILE A 528 -24.48 14.26 -7.39
C ILE A 528 -23.76 13.91 -8.70
N THR A 529 -23.29 12.68 -8.80
CA THR A 529 -22.63 12.14 -10.01
C THR A 529 -23.48 10.97 -10.53
N PRO A 530 -23.78 10.86 -11.84
CA PRO A 530 -24.47 9.68 -12.35
C PRO A 530 -23.59 8.43 -12.18
N PRO A 531 -24.15 7.28 -11.73
CA PRO A 531 -23.38 6.05 -11.60
C PRO A 531 -22.79 5.65 -12.96
N ARG A 532 -21.67 4.94 -12.94
CA ARG A 532 -20.98 4.45 -14.14
C ARG A 532 -20.70 2.95 -13.98
N LEU A 533 -20.90 2.16 -15.04
CA LEU A 533 -20.37 0.80 -15.06
C LEU A 533 -18.85 0.89 -15.20
N ARG A 534 -18.11 0.35 -14.24
CA ARG A 534 -16.67 0.09 -14.42
C ARG A 534 -16.48 -1.20 -15.22
N THR A 535 -15.49 -1.24 -16.11
CA THR A 535 -15.21 -2.41 -16.96
C THR A 535 -13.76 -2.85 -16.81
N LEU A 536 -13.47 -4.12 -17.09
CA LEU A 536 -12.13 -4.71 -16.89
C LEU A 536 -11.02 -4.10 -17.78
N ASP A 537 -11.37 -3.39 -18.85
CA ASP A 537 -10.43 -2.96 -19.90
C ASP A 537 -10.09 -1.45 -19.85
N GLU A 538 -10.70 -0.66 -18.95
CA GLU A 538 -10.49 0.80 -18.86
C GLU A 538 -9.74 1.27 -17.61
N ASP A 539 -9.88 0.57 -16.47
CA ASP A 539 -9.18 0.88 -15.21
C ASP A 539 -8.18 -0.25 -14.85
N ASP A 540 -6.96 -0.19 -15.38
CA ASP A 540 -5.86 -1.13 -15.13
C ASP A 540 -5.19 -0.94 -13.74
N ALA A 541 -5.89 -0.26 -12.81
CA ALA A 541 -5.44 0.08 -11.47
C ALA A 541 -6.03 -0.89 -10.42
N GLU A 542 -5.26 -1.22 -9.38
CA GLU A 542 -5.74 -2.04 -8.27
C GLU A 542 -6.82 -1.30 -7.46
N ARG A 543 -8.10 -1.54 -7.77
CA ARG A 543 -9.20 -1.11 -6.89
C ARG A 543 -9.03 -1.79 -5.53
N ARG A 544 -9.00 -0.95 -4.49
CA ARG A 544 -9.09 -1.32 -3.07
C ARG A 544 -10.47 -0.96 -2.49
N ALA A 545 -10.82 -1.56 -1.35
CA ALA A 545 -12.07 -1.31 -0.64
C ALA A 545 -12.09 0.12 -0.06
N THR A 546 -13.22 0.81 -0.21
CA THR A 546 -13.39 2.16 0.35
C THR A 546 -13.69 2.13 1.85
N TRP A 547 -13.45 3.26 2.54
CA TRP A 547 -13.83 3.43 3.95
C TRP A 547 -15.34 3.24 4.21
N LEU A 548 -16.20 3.54 3.23
CA LEU A 548 -17.64 3.30 3.31
C LEU A 548 -17.97 1.81 3.25
N GLU A 549 -17.27 1.04 2.39
CA GLU A 549 -17.41 -0.41 2.27
C GLU A 549 -16.88 -1.13 3.52
N LEU A 550 -15.78 -0.65 4.12
CA LEU A 550 -15.28 -1.13 5.41
C LEU A 550 -16.25 -0.84 6.57
N PHE A 551 -16.84 0.35 6.61
CA PHE A 551 -17.84 0.70 7.62
C PHE A 551 -19.13 -0.12 7.47
N PHE A 552 -19.49 -0.51 6.23
CA PHE A 552 -20.62 -1.41 5.98
C PHE A 552 -20.41 -2.80 6.61
N ASP A 553 -19.20 -3.36 6.53
CA ASP A 553 -18.89 -4.68 7.09
C ASP A 553 -18.97 -4.69 8.63
N LEU A 554 -18.60 -3.58 9.29
CA LEU A 554 -18.69 -3.42 10.74
C LEU A 554 -20.13 -3.49 11.25
N VAL A 555 -21.12 -3.11 10.43
CA VAL A 555 -22.54 -3.26 10.81
C VAL A 555 -23.01 -4.71 10.67
N LEU A 556 -22.37 -5.50 9.78
CA LEU A 556 -22.71 -6.91 9.57
C LEU A 556 -22.08 -7.85 10.60
N VAL A 557 -20.91 -7.53 11.17
CA VAL A 557 -20.35 -8.36 12.26
C VAL A 557 -21.29 -8.37 13.46
N VAL A 558 -22.02 -7.27 13.72
CA VAL A 558 -23.06 -7.20 14.76
C VAL A 558 -24.22 -8.16 14.48
N ALA A 559 -24.56 -8.40 13.21
CA ALA A 559 -25.57 -9.40 12.82
C ALA A 559 -25.06 -10.84 12.98
N VAL A 560 -23.81 -11.11 12.58
CA VAL A 560 -23.17 -12.43 12.74
C VAL A 560 -22.96 -12.77 14.22
N ALA A 561 -22.54 -11.81 15.05
CA ALA A 561 -22.37 -11.98 16.48
C ALA A 561 -23.71 -12.23 17.20
N GLN A 562 -24.80 -11.54 16.84
CA GLN A 562 -26.13 -11.82 17.38
C GLN A 562 -26.63 -13.21 16.97
N LEU A 563 -26.45 -13.60 15.71
CA LEU A 563 -26.72 -14.98 15.25
C LEU A 563 -25.93 -16.02 16.06
N GLY A 564 -24.64 -15.78 16.30
CA GLY A 564 -23.78 -16.65 17.10
C GLY A 564 -24.21 -16.73 18.57
N GLN A 565 -24.69 -15.63 19.16
CA GLN A 565 -25.23 -15.60 20.51
C GLN A 565 -26.51 -16.43 20.65
N GLU A 566 -27.40 -16.41 19.66
CA GLU A 566 -28.62 -17.23 19.67
C GLU A 566 -28.34 -18.72 19.48
N LEU A 567 -27.35 -19.07 18.64
CA LEU A 567 -26.87 -20.45 18.50
C LEU A 567 -26.20 -20.93 19.80
N ALA A 568 -25.45 -20.06 20.49
CA ALA A 568 -24.85 -20.35 21.79
C ALA A 568 -25.90 -20.53 22.90
N ALA A 569 -27.06 -19.86 22.79
CA ALA A 569 -28.17 -19.98 23.74
C ALA A 569 -29.00 -21.26 23.52
N ASN A 570 -29.09 -21.75 22.28
CA ASN A 570 -29.87 -22.94 21.91
C ASN A 570 -29.02 -24.00 21.20
N PRO A 571 -27.99 -24.59 21.86
CA PRO A 571 -26.96 -25.39 21.20
C PRO A 571 -27.43 -26.81 20.82
N THR A 572 -28.28 -26.87 19.79
CA THR A 572 -28.95 -28.07 19.28
C THR A 572 -28.97 -28.06 17.75
N GLY A 573 -29.21 -29.21 17.11
CA GLY A 573 -29.38 -29.29 15.65
C GLY A 573 -30.51 -28.38 15.11
N ARG A 574 -31.58 -28.17 15.89
CA ARG A 574 -32.67 -27.23 15.54
C ARG A 574 -32.22 -25.77 15.65
N GLY A 575 -31.46 -25.43 16.70
CA GLY A 575 -30.82 -24.11 16.83
C GLY A 575 -29.89 -23.81 15.66
N PHE A 576 -29.10 -24.80 15.23
CA PHE A 576 -28.25 -24.69 14.04
C PHE A 576 -29.06 -24.50 12.74
N ALA A 577 -30.17 -25.22 12.58
CA ALA A 577 -31.05 -25.03 11.42
C ALA A 577 -31.67 -23.62 11.38
N HIS A 578 -32.08 -23.07 12.54
CA HIS A 578 -32.54 -21.67 12.64
C HIS A 578 -31.41 -20.67 12.32
N PHE A 579 -30.22 -20.87 12.90
CA PHE A 579 -29.03 -20.06 12.65
C PHE A 579 -28.66 -20.03 11.16
N PHE A 580 -28.58 -21.19 10.50
CA PHE A 580 -28.32 -21.33 9.07
C PHE A 580 -29.34 -20.57 8.21
N ALA A 581 -30.64 -20.77 8.50
CA ALA A 581 -31.72 -20.12 7.76
C ALA A 581 -31.73 -18.58 7.87
N LEU A 582 -31.20 -18.03 8.98
CA LEU A 582 -31.09 -16.58 9.20
C LEU A 582 -29.71 -16.01 8.80
N PHE A 583 -28.67 -16.84 8.74
CA PHE A 583 -27.34 -16.45 8.25
C PHE A 583 -27.39 -16.14 6.73
N ILE A 584 -28.13 -16.92 5.95
CA ILE A 584 -28.30 -16.71 4.50
C ILE A 584 -28.82 -15.29 4.17
N PRO A 585 -29.94 -14.77 4.72
CA PRO A 585 -30.39 -13.41 4.45
C PRO A 585 -29.37 -12.34 4.88
N VAL A 586 -28.69 -12.51 6.02
CA VAL A 586 -27.66 -11.56 6.50
C VAL A 586 -26.47 -11.51 5.52
N TRP A 587 -25.94 -12.67 5.10
CA TRP A 587 -24.87 -12.72 4.11
C TRP A 587 -25.32 -12.24 2.72
N TRP A 588 -26.55 -12.54 2.31
CA TRP A 588 -27.09 -12.06 1.03
C TRP A 588 -27.52 -10.57 1.06
N ALA A 589 -27.60 -9.95 2.24
CA ALA A 589 -27.63 -8.49 2.37
C ALA A 589 -26.27 -7.89 2.00
N TRP A 590 -25.18 -8.36 2.62
CA TRP A 590 -23.80 -7.96 2.31
C TRP A 590 -23.46 -8.10 0.83
N MET A 591 -23.72 -9.28 0.27
CA MET A 591 -23.53 -9.59 -1.14
C MET A 591 -24.17 -8.56 -2.08
N GLY A 592 -25.41 -8.14 -1.77
CA GLY A 592 -26.15 -7.18 -2.59
C GLY A 592 -25.43 -5.83 -2.70
N PHE A 593 -24.88 -5.32 -1.60
CA PHE A 593 -24.15 -4.05 -1.58
C PHE A 593 -22.75 -4.19 -2.18
N THR A 594 -21.97 -5.20 -1.79
CA THR A 594 -20.62 -5.43 -2.32
C THR A 594 -20.62 -5.61 -3.85
N PHE A 595 -21.59 -6.35 -4.41
CA PHE A 595 -21.71 -6.53 -5.87
C PHE A 595 -22.37 -5.37 -6.63
N TYR A 596 -22.99 -4.41 -5.93
CA TYR A 596 -23.39 -3.12 -6.51
C TYR A 596 -22.20 -2.15 -6.51
N ALA A 597 -21.52 -2.01 -5.37
CA ALA A 597 -20.39 -1.11 -5.16
C ALA A 597 -19.22 -1.42 -6.12
N ASP A 598 -18.89 -2.70 -6.29
CA ASP A 598 -17.85 -3.13 -7.24
C ASP A 598 -18.09 -2.59 -8.67
N ARG A 599 -19.34 -2.67 -9.14
CA ARG A 599 -19.72 -2.32 -10.53
C ARG A 599 -20.09 -0.86 -10.77
N PHE A 600 -20.68 -0.19 -9.77
CA PHE A 600 -21.38 1.08 -9.95
C PHE A 600 -21.02 2.19 -8.97
N ASP A 601 -20.09 1.97 -8.04
CA ASP A 601 -19.62 3.02 -7.12
C ASP A 601 -19.14 4.26 -7.88
N THR A 602 -19.63 5.42 -7.45
CA THR A 602 -19.21 6.75 -7.93
C THR A 602 -18.95 7.74 -6.80
N ASP A 603 -18.80 7.27 -5.55
CA ASP A 603 -18.42 8.05 -4.36
C ASP A 603 -19.15 9.39 -4.19
N ASP A 604 -20.45 9.42 -4.50
CA ASP A 604 -21.27 10.64 -4.49
C ASP A 604 -22.24 10.69 -3.30
N VAL A 605 -22.76 11.87 -2.98
CA VAL A 605 -23.60 12.08 -1.78
C VAL A 605 -24.83 11.18 -1.81
N VAL A 606 -25.44 10.97 -2.98
CA VAL A 606 -26.61 10.09 -3.14
C VAL A 606 -26.24 8.62 -2.87
N TYR A 607 -25.11 8.12 -3.37
CA TYR A 607 -24.65 6.76 -3.10
C TYR A 607 -24.30 6.56 -1.62
N ARG A 608 -23.60 7.53 -1.00
CA ARG A 608 -23.26 7.52 0.42
C ARG A 608 -24.51 7.47 1.30
N LEU A 609 -25.50 8.34 1.05
CA LEU A 609 -26.76 8.37 1.81
C LEU A 609 -27.59 7.08 1.66
N TRP A 610 -27.74 6.53 0.45
CA TRP A 610 -28.41 5.25 0.26
C TRP A 610 -27.68 4.10 0.94
N THR A 611 -26.34 4.09 0.93
CA THR A 611 -25.55 3.05 1.60
C THR A 611 -25.65 3.15 3.14
N LEU A 612 -25.65 4.36 3.70
CA LEU A 612 -25.89 4.59 5.13
C LEU A 612 -27.33 4.19 5.56
N LEU A 613 -28.34 4.44 4.73
CA LEU A 613 -29.70 3.92 4.97
C LEU A 613 -29.74 2.39 4.88
N GLY A 614 -28.96 1.80 3.98
CA GLY A 614 -28.73 0.35 3.90
C GLY A 614 -28.10 -0.21 5.18
N MET A 615 -27.07 0.45 5.73
CA MET A 615 -26.47 0.10 7.02
C MET A 615 -27.51 0.13 8.15
N LEU A 616 -28.32 1.18 8.23
CA LEU A 616 -29.38 1.27 9.26
C LEU A 616 -30.41 0.13 9.13
N ALA A 617 -30.79 -0.25 7.92
CA ALA A 617 -31.68 -1.38 7.68
C ALA A 617 -31.04 -2.74 8.05
N VAL A 618 -29.73 -2.90 7.82
CA VAL A 618 -28.97 -4.09 8.27
C VAL A 618 -28.78 -4.11 9.79
N ALA A 619 -28.59 -2.97 10.45
CA ALA A 619 -28.55 -2.87 11.91
C ALA A 619 -29.91 -3.25 12.53
N ALA A 620 -31.02 -2.80 11.93
CA ALA A 620 -32.36 -3.22 12.32
C ALA A 620 -32.58 -4.73 12.09
N LEU A 621 -32.07 -5.28 10.98
CA LEU A 621 -32.11 -6.73 10.70
C LEU A 621 -31.35 -7.52 11.77
N ALA A 622 -30.18 -7.04 12.20
CA ALA A 622 -29.39 -7.63 13.27
C ALA A 622 -30.16 -7.70 14.59
N VAL A 623 -30.70 -6.57 15.06
CA VAL A 623 -31.49 -6.48 16.31
C VAL A 623 -32.69 -7.42 16.30
N ASN A 624 -33.34 -7.60 15.15
CA ASN A 624 -34.53 -8.43 15.03
C ASN A 624 -34.24 -9.93 14.80
N VAL A 625 -32.98 -10.32 14.57
CA VAL A 625 -32.62 -11.71 14.21
C VAL A 625 -32.97 -12.71 15.33
N ARG A 626 -32.80 -12.30 16.59
CA ARG A 626 -33.16 -13.08 17.80
C ARG A 626 -34.63 -13.50 17.82
N ASN A 627 -35.53 -12.63 17.38
CA ASN A 627 -36.97 -12.86 17.47
C ASN A 627 -37.61 -13.31 16.15
N ALA A 628 -36.81 -13.57 15.10
CA ALA A 628 -37.29 -13.80 13.73
C ALA A 628 -38.22 -15.03 13.58
N PHE A 629 -37.97 -16.12 14.31
CA PHE A 629 -38.88 -17.29 14.35
C PHE A 629 -39.92 -17.23 15.49
N GLY A 630 -39.82 -16.23 16.37
CA GLY A 630 -40.75 -15.98 17.48
C GLY A 630 -41.74 -14.87 17.16
N GLY A 631 -42.21 -14.16 18.19
CA GLY A 631 -43.19 -13.07 18.03
C GLY A 631 -42.70 -11.84 17.25
N GLY A 632 -41.38 -11.66 17.10
CA GLY A 632 -40.76 -10.51 16.41
C GLY A 632 -40.57 -10.67 14.90
N TRP A 633 -41.13 -11.74 14.30
CA TRP A 633 -40.99 -12.04 12.87
C TRP A 633 -41.35 -10.86 11.95
N THR A 634 -42.31 -10.01 12.34
CA THR A 634 -42.72 -8.82 11.58
C THR A 634 -41.59 -7.81 11.39
N ALA A 635 -40.89 -7.48 12.47
CA ALA A 635 -39.81 -6.50 12.45
C ALA A 635 -38.56 -7.03 11.70
N PHE A 636 -38.33 -8.35 11.73
CA PHE A 636 -37.31 -8.99 10.90
C PHE A 636 -37.65 -8.88 9.40
N VAL A 637 -38.89 -9.22 9.00
CA VAL A 637 -39.36 -9.07 7.61
C VAL A 637 -39.26 -7.62 7.14
N LEU A 638 -39.73 -6.65 7.93
CA LEU A 638 -39.68 -5.23 7.58
C LEU A 638 -38.24 -4.72 7.43
N SER A 639 -37.32 -5.16 8.30
CA SER A 639 -35.89 -4.83 8.19
C SER A 639 -35.28 -5.38 6.89
N TYR A 640 -35.59 -6.64 6.54
CA TYR A 640 -35.11 -7.25 5.29
C TYR A 640 -35.69 -6.56 4.04
N VAL A 641 -36.98 -6.24 4.07
CA VAL A 641 -37.65 -5.45 3.00
C VAL A 641 -37.00 -4.08 2.86
N ALA A 642 -36.62 -3.39 3.94
CA ALA A 642 -35.90 -2.12 3.87
C ALA A 642 -34.51 -2.26 3.22
N VAL A 643 -33.74 -3.30 3.56
CA VAL A 643 -32.46 -3.63 2.90
C VAL A 643 -32.67 -3.82 1.38
N ARG A 644 -33.75 -4.50 0.96
CA ARG A 644 -34.06 -4.72 -0.46
C ARG A 644 -34.61 -3.48 -1.17
N LEU A 645 -35.38 -2.62 -0.51
CA LEU A 645 -35.81 -1.33 -1.06
C LEU A 645 -34.61 -0.44 -1.42
N VAL A 646 -33.61 -0.36 -0.55
CA VAL A 646 -32.36 0.39 -0.83
C VAL A 646 -31.64 -0.16 -2.06
N LEU A 647 -31.49 -1.49 -2.16
CA LEU A 647 -30.84 -2.12 -3.32
C LEU A 647 -31.64 -1.93 -4.60
N ILE A 648 -32.98 -2.04 -4.57
CA ILE A 648 -33.85 -1.76 -5.71
C ILE A 648 -33.71 -0.30 -6.14
N ALA A 649 -33.65 0.66 -5.21
CA ALA A 649 -33.43 2.07 -5.53
C ALA A 649 -32.06 2.32 -6.18
N LEU A 650 -30.99 1.67 -5.67
CA LEU A 650 -29.64 1.71 -6.26
C LEU A 650 -29.60 1.10 -7.67
N TYR A 651 -30.19 -0.09 -7.90
CA TYR A 651 -30.25 -0.70 -9.24
C TYR A 651 -31.21 0.04 -10.20
N ALA A 652 -32.26 0.71 -9.70
CA ALA A 652 -33.07 1.63 -10.50
C ALA A 652 -32.28 2.90 -10.89
N ARG A 653 -31.41 3.39 -10.01
CA ARG A 653 -30.49 4.49 -10.30
C ARG A 653 -29.47 4.09 -11.37
N SER A 654 -28.84 2.92 -11.28
CA SER A 654 -27.91 2.44 -12.33
C SER A 654 -28.64 2.22 -13.66
N TRP A 655 -29.83 1.60 -13.65
CA TRP A 655 -30.64 1.39 -14.86
C TRP A 655 -31.00 2.69 -15.59
N ARG A 656 -31.32 3.76 -14.86
CA ARG A 656 -31.62 5.07 -15.48
C ARG A 656 -30.40 5.64 -16.22
N HIS A 657 -29.24 5.67 -15.58
CA HIS A 657 -28.07 6.44 -16.05
C HIS A 657 -27.08 5.64 -16.91
N VAL A 658 -27.00 4.31 -16.74
CA VAL A 658 -25.99 3.45 -17.39
C VAL A 658 -26.68 2.54 -18.40
N ALA A 659 -26.62 2.90 -19.68
CA ALA A 659 -27.38 2.23 -20.74
C ALA A 659 -26.90 0.78 -20.97
N GLU A 660 -25.59 0.58 -20.88
CA GLU A 660 -24.85 -0.66 -21.07
C GLU A 660 -25.29 -1.71 -20.03
N ALA A 661 -25.41 -1.26 -18.78
CA ALA A 661 -25.74 -2.09 -17.63
C ALA A 661 -27.24 -2.27 -17.39
N ARG A 662 -28.13 -1.72 -18.24
CA ARG A 662 -29.60 -1.83 -18.06
C ARG A 662 -30.05 -3.28 -17.93
N ARG A 663 -29.56 -4.18 -18.79
CA ARG A 663 -29.95 -5.61 -18.76
C ARG A 663 -29.55 -6.30 -17.45
N LEU A 664 -28.36 -6.03 -16.92
CA LEU A 664 -27.93 -6.53 -15.62
C LEU A 664 -28.78 -5.94 -14.48
N SER A 665 -28.97 -4.62 -14.51
CA SER A 665 -29.71 -3.88 -13.48
C SER A 665 -31.17 -4.32 -13.41
N THR A 666 -31.79 -4.62 -14.56
CA THR A 666 -33.14 -5.21 -14.62
C THR A 666 -33.19 -6.60 -13.98
N VAL A 667 -32.20 -7.47 -14.20
CA VAL A 667 -32.19 -8.83 -13.58
C VAL A 667 -32.11 -8.76 -12.06
N TYR A 668 -31.21 -7.95 -11.50
CA TYR A 668 -31.11 -7.81 -10.05
C TYR A 668 -32.33 -7.06 -9.47
N ALA A 669 -32.78 -5.98 -10.10
CA ALA A 669 -33.96 -5.25 -9.63
C ALA A 669 -35.24 -6.10 -9.68
N SER A 670 -35.45 -6.94 -10.70
CA SER A 670 -36.62 -7.81 -10.78
C SER A 670 -36.56 -8.95 -9.77
N ALA A 671 -35.40 -9.58 -9.58
CA ALA A 671 -35.22 -10.62 -8.57
C ALA A 671 -35.45 -10.09 -7.15
N PHE A 672 -34.85 -8.94 -6.79
CA PHE A 672 -35.10 -8.30 -5.50
C PHE A 672 -36.55 -7.82 -5.35
N SER A 673 -37.22 -7.38 -6.43
CA SER A 673 -38.65 -6.99 -6.36
C SER A 673 -39.58 -8.19 -6.15
N VAL A 674 -39.36 -9.30 -6.86
CA VAL A 674 -40.13 -10.55 -6.68
C VAL A 674 -39.91 -11.12 -5.27
N SER A 675 -38.66 -11.13 -4.80
CA SER A 675 -38.33 -11.49 -3.42
C SER A 675 -39.04 -10.57 -2.42
N LEU A 676 -38.95 -9.25 -2.57
CA LEU A 676 -39.62 -8.28 -1.69
C LEU A 676 -41.13 -8.53 -1.60
N ILE A 677 -41.79 -8.86 -2.72
CA ILE A 677 -43.20 -9.24 -2.73
C ILE A 677 -43.43 -10.52 -1.93
N LEU A 678 -42.61 -11.56 -2.11
CA LEU A 678 -42.69 -12.80 -1.34
C LEU A 678 -42.47 -12.55 0.17
N TRP A 679 -41.49 -11.74 0.55
CA TRP A 679 -41.23 -11.36 1.94
C TRP A 679 -42.42 -10.61 2.55
N LEU A 680 -43.07 -9.71 1.82
CA LEU A 680 -44.31 -9.05 2.28
C LEU A 680 -45.50 -10.02 2.38
N VAL A 681 -45.71 -10.88 1.36
CA VAL A 681 -46.78 -11.90 1.36
C VAL A 681 -46.60 -12.92 2.49
N SER A 682 -45.37 -13.17 2.94
CA SER A 682 -45.08 -14.05 4.09
C SER A 682 -45.76 -13.59 5.39
N ALA A 683 -46.16 -12.32 5.50
CA ALA A 683 -46.91 -11.80 6.63
C ALA A 683 -48.35 -12.35 6.71
N ALA A 684 -48.98 -12.62 5.57
CA ALA A 684 -50.29 -13.27 5.50
C ALA A 684 -50.21 -14.80 5.68
N ALA A 685 -49.03 -15.40 5.52
CA ALA A 685 -48.83 -16.83 5.72
C ALA A 685 -48.70 -17.17 7.22
N PRO A 686 -49.42 -18.19 7.74
CA PRO A 686 -49.15 -18.75 9.06
C PRO A 686 -47.83 -19.54 9.07
N ALA A 687 -47.25 -19.78 10.25
CA ALA A 687 -46.17 -20.75 10.40
C ALA A 687 -46.75 -22.19 10.30
N PRO A 688 -46.05 -23.16 9.69
CA PRO A 688 -44.70 -23.07 9.12
C PRO A 688 -44.63 -22.51 7.68
N GLY A 689 -45.77 -22.31 7.00
CA GLY A 689 -45.83 -21.86 5.60
C GLY A 689 -45.03 -20.57 5.33
N ARG A 690 -45.02 -19.62 6.27
CA ARG A 690 -44.18 -18.42 6.25
C ARG A 690 -42.72 -18.69 5.94
N TRP A 691 -42.13 -19.73 6.53
CA TRP A 691 -40.71 -20.07 6.36
C TRP A 691 -40.43 -20.60 4.95
N ALA A 692 -41.39 -21.31 4.34
CA ALA A 692 -41.30 -21.72 2.94
C ALA A 692 -41.39 -20.51 1.98
N VAL A 693 -42.19 -19.49 2.31
CA VAL A 693 -42.23 -18.24 1.52
C VAL A 693 -40.92 -17.45 1.66
N TRP A 694 -40.31 -17.39 2.84
CA TRP A 694 -38.97 -16.80 3.03
C TRP A 694 -37.91 -17.54 2.22
N ALA A 695 -37.92 -18.88 2.26
CA ALA A 695 -37.02 -19.71 1.45
C ALA A 695 -37.22 -19.48 -0.05
N ALA A 696 -38.47 -19.36 -0.53
CA ALA A 696 -38.77 -19.05 -1.92
C ALA A 696 -38.23 -17.66 -2.32
N GLY A 697 -38.41 -16.64 -1.48
CA GLY A 697 -37.82 -15.30 -1.69
C GLY A 697 -36.30 -15.36 -1.80
N LEU A 698 -35.63 -16.02 -0.86
CA LEU A 698 -34.18 -16.21 -0.87
C LEU A 698 -33.69 -16.99 -2.10
N LEU A 699 -34.39 -18.04 -2.52
CA LEU A 699 -34.04 -18.82 -3.72
C LEU A 699 -34.12 -17.98 -5.00
N VAL A 700 -35.11 -17.07 -5.12
CA VAL A 700 -35.20 -16.12 -6.25
C VAL A 700 -33.97 -15.20 -6.28
N GLU A 701 -33.54 -14.66 -5.14
CA GLU A 701 -32.37 -13.78 -5.09
C GLU A 701 -31.06 -14.55 -5.32
N LEU A 702 -30.88 -15.72 -4.70
CA LEU A 702 -29.72 -16.61 -4.84
C LEU A 702 -29.57 -17.13 -6.27
N ALA A 703 -30.66 -17.37 -7.00
CA ALA A 703 -30.59 -17.83 -8.38
C ALA A 703 -30.39 -16.69 -9.41
N ALA A 704 -30.55 -15.42 -9.02
CA ALA A 704 -30.47 -14.29 -9.94
C ALA A 704 -29.13 -14.19 -10.71
N PRO A 705 -27.94 -14.43 -10.10
CA PRO A 705 -26.67 -14.47 -10.84
C PRO A 705 -26.55 -15.66 -11.80
N LEU A 706 -27.26 -16.76 -11.54
CA LEU A 706 -27.26 -17.97 -12.38
C LEU A 706 -28.14 -17.77 -13.63
N PHE A 707 -29.38 -17.30 -13.45
CA PHE A 707 -30.26 -16.96 -14.58
C PHE A 707 -29.74 -15.73 -15.37
N GLY A 708 -29.15 -14.75 -14.67
CA GLY A 708 -28.50 -13.58 -15.25
C GLY A 708 -27.10 -13.82 -15.83
N TRP A 709 -26.63 -15.07 -15.93
CA TRP A 709 -25.22 -15.38 -16.20
C TRP A 709 -24.65 -14.71 -17.46
N ARG A 710 -25.44 -14.62 -18.54
CA ARG A 710 -25.01 -13.97 -19.79
C ARG A 710 -24.76 -12.46 -19.60
N GLN A 711 -25.55 -11.82 -18.76
CA GLN A 711 -25.47 -10.40 -18.40
C GLN A 711 -24.36 -10.15 -17.38
N VAL A 712 -24.20 -11.04 -16.39
CA VAL A 712 -23.08 -11.01 -15.42
C VAL A 712 -21.74 -11.07 -16.13
N ARG A 713 -21.61 -11.89 -17.19
CA ARG A 713 -20.41 -11.93 -18.05
C ARG A 713 -20.19 -10.68 -18.92
N GLN A 714 -21.21 -9.84 -19.13
CA GLN A 714 -21.13 -8.59 -19.90
C GLN A 714 -20.80 -7.38 -19.00
N ALA A 715 -20.94 -7.53 -17.69
CA ALA A 715 -20.57 -6.54 -16.67
C ALA A 715 -19.70 -7.24 -15.60
N PRO A 716 -18.48 -7.66 -15.98
CA PRO A 716 -17.57 -8.41 -15.10
C PRO A 716 -17.12 -7.56 -13.91
N VAL A 717 -16.81 -8.25 -12.80
CA VAL A 717 -16.40 -7.64 -11.53
C VAL A 717 -14.88 -7.46 -11.44
N HIS A 718 -14.40 -6.51 -10.63
CA HIS A 718 -12.97 -6.25 -10.48
C HIS A 718 -12.26 -7.40 -9.74
N ALA A 719 -11.25 -7.99 -10.39
CA ALA A 719 -10.57 -9.19 -9.92
C ALA A 719 -9.60 -8.96 -8.73
N SER A 720 -9.28 -7.71 -8.36
CA SER A 720 -8.54 -7.37 -7.13
C SER A 720 -9.48 -7.12 -5.95
N HIS A 721 -10.57 -6.40 -6.20
CA HIS A 721 -11.48 -5.87 -5.20
C HIS A 721 -12.41 -6.93 -4.62
N ILE A 722 -13.00 -7.81 -5.44
CA ILE A 722 -13.86 -8.87 -4.90
C ILE A 722 -13.11 -9.78 -3.92
N PRO A 723 -11.91 -10.32 -4.20
CA PRO A 723 -11.16 -11.12 -3.23
C PRO A 723 -10.80 -10.36 -1.95
N GLU A 724 -10.41 -9.08 -2.07
CA GLU A 724 -10.15 -8.21 -0.93
C GLU A 724 -11.40 -8.04 -0.05
N ARG A 725 -12.57 -7.73 -0.63
CA ARG A 725 -13.86 -7.64 0.08
C ARG A 725 -14.22 -8.96 0.78
N PHE A 726 -14.05 -10.11 0.13
CA PHE A 726 -14.30 -11.43 0.72
C PHE A 726 -13.30 -11.78 1.83
N GLY A 727 -12.02 -11.44 1.68
CA GLY A 727 -11.01 -11.60 2.73
C GLY A 727 -11.29 -10.71 3.93
N LEU A 728 -11.63 -9.43 3.72
CA LEU A 728 -12.03 -8.48 4.76
C LEU A 728 -13.26 -8.97 5.55
N PHE A 729 -14.28 -9.50 4.88
CA PHE A 729 -15.41 -10.11 5.56
C PHE A 729 -15.00 -11.40 6.32
N THR A 730 -14.11 -12.21 5.77
CA THR A 730 -13.66 -13.47 6.40
C THR A 730 -12.79 -13.23 7.64
N ILE A 731 -11.89 -12.24 7.64
CA ILE A 731 -11.13 -11.85 8.86
C ILE A 731 -12.05 -11.28 9.94
N ILE A 732 -13.11 -10.57 9.56
CA ILE A 732 -14.13 -10.07 10.49
C ILE A 732 -14.90 -11.22 11.16
N VAL A 733 -15.27 -12.27 10.40
CA VAL A 733 -15.94 -13.47 10.96
C VAL A 733 -14.98 -14.36 11.77
N LEU A 734 -13.69 -14.44 11.41
CA LEU A 734 -12.64 -15.00 12.27
C LEU A 734 -12.50 -14.19 13.57
N GLY A 735 -12.70 -12.87 13.53
CA GLY A 735 -12.73 -11.99 14.69
C GLY A 735 -13.76 -12.39 15.75
N GLU A 736 -14.95 -12.86 15.36
CA GLU A 736 -15.94 -13.41 16.31
C GLU A 736 -15.42 -14.70 17.00
N SER A 737 -14.60 -15.51 16.33
CA SER A 737 -13.96 -16.67 16.95
C SER A 737 -12.90 -16.27 17.98
N VAL A 738 -12.14 -15.20 17.73
CA VAL A 738 -11.19 -14.64 18.71
C VAL A 738 -11.94 -13.97 19.87
N LEU A 739 -13.03 -13.23 19.59
CA LEU A 739 -13.90 -12.65 20.61
C LEU A 739 -14.57 -13.73 21.47
N ALA A 740 -14.93 -14.87 20.88
CA ALA A 740 -15.45 -16.04 21.60
C ALA A 740 -14.42 -16.67 22.56
N VAL A 741 -13.11 -16.57 22.27
CA VAL A 741 -12.06 -16.96 23.22
C VAL A 741 -12.05 -15.99 24.41
N VAL A 742 -12.01 -14.68 24.16
CA VAL A 742 -11.99 -13.65 25.21
C VAL A 742 -13.26 -13.68 26.09
N LEU A 743 -14.44 -13.69 25.47
CA LEU A 743 -15.72 -13.77 26.18
C LEU A 743 -16.02 -15.17 26.75
N GLY A 744 -15.21 -16.18 26.40
CA GLY A 744 -15.23 -17.51 27.02
C GLY A 744 -14.52 -17.54 28.37
N THR A 745 -13.43 -16.78 28.54
CA THR A 745 -12.67 -16.71 29.80
C THR A 745 -13.23 -15.69 30.79
N VAL A 746 -13.98 -14.69 30.33
CA VAL A 746 -14.69 -13.75 31.22
C VAL A 746 -15.77 -14.49 32.03
N GLY A 747 -15.57 -14.56 33.35
CA GLY A 747 -16.52 -15.14 34.30
C GLY A 747 -16.38 -16.65 34.53
N THR A 748 -15.44 -17.33 33.88
CA THR A 748 -14.99 -18.66 34.32
C THR A 748 -13.93 -18.54 35.41
N SER A 749 -13.93 -19.44 36.39
CA SER A 749 -12.78 -19.63 37.27
C SER A 749 -11.56 -20.05 36.44
N TRP A 750 -10.38 -19.47 36.74
CA TRP A 750 -9.14 -19.65 35.97
C TRP A 750 -8.50 -21.03 36.20
N HIS A 751 -9.15 -22.07 35.71
CA HIS A 751 -8.60 -23.41 35.62
C HIS A 751 -7.69 -23.56 34.40
N VAL A 752 -6.62 -24.36 34.53
CA VAL A 752 -5.66 -24.64 33.46
C VAL A 752 -6.35 -25.29 32.24
N SER A 753 -7.41 -26.07 32.47
CA SER A 753 -8.29 -26.63 31.43
C SER A 753 -8.90 -25.56 30.53
N SER A 754 -9.53 -24.53 31.12
CA SER A 754 -10.15 -23.42 30.39
C SER A 754 -9.12 -22.64 29.56
N ALA A 755 -7.93 -22.41 30.11
CA ALA A 755 -6.82 -21.76 29.42
C ALA A 755 -6.27 -22.61 28.26
N ALA A 756 -6.14 -23.92 28.45
CA ALA A 756 -5.69 -24.85 27.40
C ALA A 756 -6.70 -24.95 26.24
N VAL A 757 -8.01 -25.04 26.54
CA VAL A 757 -9.07 -25.01 25.52
C VAL A 757 -9.09 -23.67 24.78
N ALA A 758 -8.98 -22.55 25.50
CA ALA A 758 -8.90 -21.21 24.90
C ALA A 758 -7.72 -21.08 23.92
N ALA A 759 -6.52 -21.52 24.32
CA ALA A 759 -5.33 -21.49 23.47
C ALA A 759 -5.45 -22.43 22.25
N ALA A 760 -5.98 -23.64 22.43
CA ALA A 760 -6.16 -24.60 21.34
C ALA A 760 -7.25 -24.17 20.33
N CYS A 761 -8.36 -23.56 20.80
CA CYS A 761 -9.34 -22.94 19.91
C CYS A 761 -8.74 -21.76 19.13
N PHE A 762 -7.93 -20.91 19.77
CA PHE A 762 -7.21 -19.84 19.09
C PHE A 762 -6.24 -20.39 18.02
N ALA A 763 -5.54 -21.49 18.31
CA ALA A 763 -4.68 -22.16 17.33
C ALA A 763 -5.46 -22.70 16.12
N VAL A 764 -6.65 -23.29 16.32
CA VAL A 764 -7.54 -23.70 15.20
C VAL A 764 -7.99 -22.49 14.37
N ALA A 765 -8.38 -21.38 15.01
CA ALA A 765 -8.73 -20.14 14.31
C ALA A 765 -7.56 -19.58 13.49
N ALA A 766 -6.34 -19.61 14.05
CA ALA A 766 -5.11 -19.19 13.37
C ALA A 766 -4.75 -20.10 12.18
N CYS A 767 -5.01 -21.41 12.27
CA CYS A 767 -4.81 -22.33 11.14
C CYS A 767 -5.83 -22.07 10.01
N LEU A 768 -7.11 -21.87 10.33
CA LEU A 768 -8.13 -21.51 9.34
C LEU A 768 -7.83 -20.15 8.67
N TRP A 769 -7.31 -19.19 9.44
CA TRP A 769 -6.79 -17.93 8.90
C TRP A 769 -5.63 -18.17 7.93
N TRP A 770 -4.63 -18.97 8.32
CA TRP A 770 -3.43 -19.23 7.51
C TRP A 770 -3.81 -19.85 6.15
N ILE A 771 -4.62 -20.91 6.17
CA ILE A 771 -5.02 -21.62 4.94
C ILE A 771 -5.82 -20.69 4.01
N HIS A 772 -6.71 -19.86 4.55
CA HIS A 772 -7.49 -18.94 3.74
C HIS A 772 -6.64 -17.84 3.09
N PHE A 773 -5.69 -17.24 3.82
CA PHE A 773 -4.97 -16.05 3.34
C PHE A 773 -3.68 -16.32 2.55
N ASP A 774 -2.94 -17.39 2.84
CA ASP A 774 -1.70 -17.70 2.10
C ASP A 774 -1.94 -18.61 0.87
N PHE A 775 -2.98 -19.47 0.87
CA PHE A 775 -3.10 -20.55 -0.12
C PHE A 775 -4.29 -20.48 -1.09
N VAL A 776 -5.32 -19.63 -0.88
CA VAL A 776 -6.48 -19.55 -1.80
C VAL A 776 -6.17 -18.68 -3.04
N ASP A 777 -6.07 -19.29 -4.23
CA ASP A 777 -5.79 -18.55 -5.48
C ASP A 777 -6.98 -17.69 -5.97
N THR A 778 -6.83 -16.38 -5.85
CA THR A 778 -7.82 -15.38 -6.27
C THR A 778 -7.99 -15.26 -7.80
N SER A 779 -7.10 -15.86 -8.61
CA SER A 779 -7.15 -15.73 -10.09
C SER A 779 -8.41 -16.34 -10.74
N VAL A 780 -9.17 -17.14 -9.99
CA VAL A 780 -10.38 -17.85 -10.41
C VAL A 780 -11.50 -16.93 -10.90
N LEU A 781 -11.61 -15.69 -10.38
CA LEU A 781 -12.65 -14.75 -10.79
C LEU A 781 -12.60 -14.39 -12.29
N LYS A 782 -11.44 -14.54 -12.94
CA LYS A 782 -11.28 -14.33 -14.39
C LYS A 782 -11.76 -15.55 -15.23
N ARG A 783 -12.21 -16.65 -14.61
CA ARG A 783 -12.43 -17.97 -15.24
C ARG A 783 -13.90 -18.41 -15.33
N GLY A 784 -14.81 -17.50 -15.64
CA GLY A 784 -16.21 -17.85 -15.94
C GLY A 784 -16.93 -18.52 -14.75
N MET A 785 -17.52 -19.70 -14.96
CA MET A 785 -18.33 -20.39 -13.93
C MET A 785 -17.57 -20.64 -12.61
N ALA A 786 -16.25 -20.80 -12.66
CA ALA A 786 -15.44 -20.98 -11.46
C ALA A 786 -15.46 -19.74 -10.56
N GLY A 787 -15.66 -18.54 -11.12
CA GLY A 787 -15.90 -17.31 -10.35
C GLY A 787 -17.22 -17.31 -9.57
N LEU A 788 -18.23 -18.07 -10.01
CA LEU A 788 -19.44 -18.31 -9.20
C LEU A 788 -19.16 -19.32 -8.08
N VAL A 789 -18.34 -20.35 -8.33
CA VAL A 789 -17.92 -21.30 -7.28
C VAL A 789 -17.12 -20.58 -6.20
N TYR A 790 -16.24 -19.63 -6.57
CA TYR A 790 -15.59 -18.73 -5.61
C TYR A 790 -16.62 -17.99 -4.75
N VAL A 791 -17.59 -17.34 -5.39
CA VAL A 791 -18.60 -16.51 -4.69
C VAL A 791 -19.51 -17.32 -3.76
N TYR A 792 -20.10 -18.42 -4.23
CA TYR A 792 -20.99 -19.23 -3.39
C TYR A 792 -20.23 -20.13 -2.41
N GLY A 793 -18.99 -20.53 -2.73
CA GLY A 793 -18.14 -21.33 -1.84
C GLY A 793 -17.69 -20.60 -0.58
N HIS A 794 -17.69 -19.26 -0.58
CA HIS A 794 -17.43 -18.48 0.62
C HIS A 794 -18.59 -18.52 1.64
N LEU A 795 -19.85 -18.78 1.23
CA LEU A 795 -20.98 -18.90 2.17
C LEU A 795 -20.77 -20.04 3.20
N PRO A 796 -20.52 -21.31 2.82
CA PRO A 796 -20.21 -22.36 3.79
C PRO A 796 -18.91 -22.10 4.55
N LEU A 797 -17.91 -21.40 3.96
CA LEU A 797 -16.69 -21.03 4.67
C LEU A 797 -16.98 -20.12 5.88
N VAL A 798 -17.63 -18.97 5.66
CA VAL A 798 -17.91 -18.02 6.74
C VAL A 798 -18.95 -18.57 7.73
N LEU A 799 -19.89 -19.39 7.26
CA LEU A 799 -20.83 -20.13 8.10
C LEU A 799 -20.10 -21.13 9.01
N GLY A 800 -19.13 -21.88 8.48
CA GLY A 800 -18.29 -22.81 9.23
C GLY A 800 -17.45 -22.11 10.30
N ILE A 801 -16.81 -21.00 9.95
CA ILE A 801 -16.02 -20.17 10.88
C ILE A 801 -16.92 -19.59 11.99
N ALA A 802 -18.08 -19.03 11.65
CA ALA A 802 -19.03 -18.51 12.66
C ALA A 802 -19.54 -19.62 13.60
N THR A 803 -19.84 -20.80 13.05
CA THR A 803 -20.25 -21.98 13.83
C THR A 803 -19.12 -22.45 14.76
N PHE A 804 -17.88 -22.49 14.27
CA PHE A 804 -16.69 -22.81 15.07
C PHE A 804 -16.46 -21.80 16.21
N GLY A 805 -16.70 -20.50 15.99
CA GLY A 805 -16.65 -19.49 17.04
C GLY A 805 -17.66 -19.74 18.17
N VAL A 806 -18.88 -20.15 17.82
CA VAL A 806 -19.88 -20.57 18.81
C VAL A 806 -19.45 -21.86 19.53
N GLY A 807 -18.91 -22.85 18.80
CA GLY A 807 -18.32 -24.06 19.37
C GLY A 807 -17.22 -23.75 20.38
N THR A 808 -16.34 -22.80 20.05
CA THR A 808 -15.26 -22.30 20.93
C THR A 808 -15.81 -21.74 22.24
N LYS A 809 -16.83 -20.86 22.17
CA LYS A 809 -17.48 -20.25 23.34
C LYS A 809 -18.11 -21.29 24.27
N LEU A 810 -18.66 -22.37 23.70
CA LEU A 810 -19.25 -23.48 24.45
C LEU A 810 -18.18 -24.42 25.03
N ALA A 811 -17.12 -24.70 24.27
CA ALA A 811 -16.02 -25.57 24.70
C ALA A 811 -15.24 -24.99 25.89
N ILE A 812 -14.96 -23.67 25.90
CA ILE A 812 -14.28 -23.01 27.04
C ILE A 812 -15.15 -23.08 28.30
N LYS A 813 -16.46 -22.84 28.19
CA LYS A 813 -17.40 -22.96 29.31
C LYS A 813 -17.52 -24.40 29.84
N ALA A 814 -17.37 -25.38 28.97
CA ALA A 814 -17.41 -26.80 29.31
C ALA A 814 -16.03 -27.39 29.68
N ALA A 815 -14.95 -26.60 29.72
CA ALA A 815 -13.57 -27.11 29.74
C ALA A 815 -13.20 -28.01 30.94
N SER A 816 -13.95 -27.92 32.05
CA SER A 816 -13.78 -28.75 33.25
C SER A 816 -14.89 -29.82 33.43
N ALA A 817 -15.69 -30.09 32.40
CA ALA A 817 -16.62 -31.22 32.37
C ALA A 817 -15.94 -32.48 31.79
N ASP A 818 -16.45 -33.67 32.12
CA ASP A 818 -15.86 -34.95 31.68
C ASP A 818 -15.88 -35.14 30.15
N THR A 819 -16.89 -34.58 29.48
CA THR A 819 -17.06 -34.60 28.02
C THR A 819 -17.69 -33.29 27.53
N LEU A 820 -17.57 -32.99 26.23
CA LEU A 820 -18.23 -31.82 25.65
C LEU A 820 -19.75 -32.04 25.51
N PRO A 821 -20.59 -31.01 25.74
CA PRO A 821 -22.01 -31.02 25.33
C PRO A 821 -22.17 -31.25 23.82
N GLU A 822 -23.25 -31.90 23.40
CA GLU A 822 -23.46 -32.30 21.99
C GLU A 822 -23.31 -31.13 20.99
N GLY A 823 -23.99 -30.00 21.24
CA GLY A 823 -23.85 -28.80 20.41
C GLY A 823 -22.42 -28.23 20.42
N ALA A 824 -21.70 -28.31 21.55
CA ALA A 824 -20.31 -27.87 21.61
C ALA A 824 -19.40 -28.72 20.72
N ARG A 825 -19.58 -30.06 20.73
CA ARG A 825 -18.83 -30.99 19.83
C ARG A 825 -19.07 -30.64 18.38
N TRP A 826 -20.34 -30.61 17.96
CA TRP A 826 -20.68 -30.46 16.54
C TRP A 826 -20.47 -29.06 16.01
N PHE A 827 -20.61 -28.01 16.83
CA PHE A 827 -20.33 -26.65 16.36
C PHE A 827 -18.83 -26.38 16.25
N LEU A 828 -18.01 -26.91 17.18
CA LEU A 828 -16.57 -26.82 17.09
C LEU A 828 -16.05 -27.66 15.90
N CYS A 829 -16.28 -28.97 15.94
CA CYS A 829 -15.69 -29.92 14.99
C CYS A 829 -16.35 -29.85 13.61
N GLY A 830 -17.69 -29.74 13.57
CA GLY A 830 -18.44 -29.55 12.32
C GLY A 830 -18.26 -28.17 11.71
N GLY A 831 -18.06 -27.12 12.53
CA GLY A 831 -17.68 -25.78 12.04
C GLY A 831 -16.34 -25.79 11.32
N THR A 832 -15.30 -26.38 11.93
CA THR A 832 -13.99 -26.58 11.29
C THR A 832 -14.09 -27.46 10.04
N ALA A 833 -14.85 -28.56 10.09
CA ALA A 833 -15.05 -29.43 8.93
C ALA A 833 -15.75 -28.72 7.75
N LEU A 834 -16.74 -27.88 8.04
CA LEU A 834 -17.45 -27.09 7.03
C LEU A 834 -16.55 -26.00 6.43
N ALA A 835 -15.71 -25.35 7.25
CA ALA A 835 -14.72 -24.40 6.79
C ALA A 835 -13.67 -25.05 5.88
N LEU A 836 -13.10 -26.19 6.27
CA LEU A 836 -12.15 -26.95 5.44
C LEU A 836 -12.79 -27.50 4.16
N GLY A 837 -14.02 -28.02 4.24
CA GLY A 837 -14.77 -28.48 3.07
C GLY A 837 -15.07 -27.35 2.08
N ALA A 838 -15.31 -26.13 2.58
CA ALA A 838 -15.46 -24.94 1.75
C ALA A 838 -14.13 -24.49 1.13
N LEU A 839 -13.01 -24.53 1.87
CA LEU A 839 -11.66 -24.26 1.33
C LEU A 839 -11.26 -25.29 0.25
N ALA A 840 -11.65 -26.56 0.43
CA ALA A 840 -11.49 -27.59 -0.60
C ALA A 840 -12.36 -27.35 -1.85
N LEU A 841 -13.60 -26.87 -1.67
CA LEU A 841 -14.48 -26.47 -2.79
C LEU A 841 -13.92 -25.25 -3.56
N LEU A 842 -13.31 -24.29 -2.85
CA LEU A 842 -12.61 -23.17 -3.47
C LEU A 842 -11.40 -23.66 -4.27
N GLU A 843 -10.61 -24.61 -3.74
CA GLU A 843 -9.47 -25.20 -4.44
C GLU A 843 -9.89 -26.05 -5.66
N LEU A 844 -11.06 -26.68 -5.61
CA LEU A 844 -11.63 -27.36 -6.78
C LEU A 844 -11.97 -26.38 -7.93
N ALA A 845 -12.07 -25.07 -7.65
CA ALA A 845 -12.24 -24.01 -8.66
C ALA A 845 -10.92 -23.37 -9.14
N THR A 846 -9.82 -23.52 -8.39
CA THR A 846 -8.48 -23.00 -8.72
C THR A 846 -7.65 -24.00 -9.54
N VAL A 847 -7.70 -25.29 -9.23
CA VAL A 847 -6.78 -26.30 -9.77
C VAL A 847 -7.25 -26.86 -11.12
N ARG A 848 -6.30 -27.43 -11.88
CA ARG A 848 -6.53 -28.06 -13.20
C ARG A 848 -6.82 -29.57 -13.16
N SER A 849 -6.86 -30.18 -11.96
CA SER A 849 -7.00 -31.63 -11.79
C SER A 849 -7.53 -31.98 -10.40
N VAL A 850 -8.32 -33.05 -10.30
CA VAL A 850 -8.85 -33.61 -9.04
C VAL A 850 -7.81 -34.52 -8.34
N ARG A 851 -6.55 -34.54 -8.83
CA ARG A 851 -5.43 -35.29 -8.24
C ARG A 851 -4.49 -34.43 -7.38
N ASP A 852 -4.93 -33.23 -7.04
CA ASP A 852 -4.15 -32.32 -6.22
C ASP A 852 -4.06 -32.82 -4.77
N PRO A 853 -2.86 -32.93 -4.16
CA PRO A 853 -2.72 -33.42 -2.79
C PRO A 853 -3.44 -32.53 -1.78
N ASP A 854 -3.44 -31.21 -1.97
CA ASP A 854 -3.90 -30.26 -0.96
C ASP A 854 -5.44 -30.24 -0.88
N LEU A 855 -6.11 -30.42 -2.04
CA LEU A 855 -7.54 -30.71 -2.11
C LEU A 855 -7.92 -31.93 -1.24
N TRP A 856 -7.19 -33.04 -1.39
CA TRP A 856 -7.48 -34.26 -0.64
C TRP A 856 -7.07 -34.14 0.84
N LEU A 857 -6.03 -33.39 1.16
CA LEU A 857 -5.57 -33.18 2.53
C LEU A 857 -6.55 -32.30 3.33
N ARG A 858 -7.10 -31.24 2.72
CA ARG A 858 -8.18 -30.43 3.32
C ARG A 858 -9.47 -31.22 3.51
N LEU A 859 -9.84 -32.09 2.56
CA LEU A 859 -10.96 -33.02 2.72
C LEU A 859 -10.70 -34.07 3.81
N ALA A 860 -9.48 -34.60 3.92
CA ALA A 860 -9.09 -35.51 4.99
C ALA A 860 -9.15 -34.81 6.35
N GLY A 861 -8.66 -33.57 6.47
CA GLY A 861 -8.78 -32.75 7.68
C GLY A 861 -10.22 -32.48 8.08
N ALA A 862 -11.12 -32.24 7.11
CA ALA A 862 -12.55 -32.11 7.37
C ALA A 862 -13.17 -33.41 7.88
N GLY A 863 -12.83 -34.56 7.27
CA GLY A 863 -13.24 -35.88 7.73
C GLY A 863 -12.72 -36.22 9.13
N SER A 864 -11.45 -35.90 9.42
CA SER A 864 -10.84 -36.06 10.75
C SER A 864 -11.54 -35.21 11.81
N ALA A 865 -11.93 -33.97 11.48
CA ALA A 865 -12.71 -33.14 12.38
C ALA A 865 -14.11 -33.75 12.65
N LEU A 866 -14.82 -34.24 11.63
CA LEU A 866 -16.11 -34.92 11.83
C LEU A 866 -15.99 -36.19 12.70
N ALA A 867 -14.97 -37.02 12.46
CA ALA A 867 -14.69 -38.20 13.25
C ALA A 867 -14.38 -37.85 14.72
N LEU A 868 -13.58 -36.81 14.94
CA LEU A 868 -13.28 -36.27 16.27
C LEU A 868 -14.53 -35.70 16.97
N GLY A 869 -15.46 -35.10 16.23
CA GLY A 869 -16.76 -34.67 16.75
C GLY A 869 -17.63 -35.81 17.31
N GLY A 870 -17.53 -37.00 16.70
CA GLY A 870 -18.12 -38.23 17.22
C GLY A 870 -17.38 -38.75 18.47
N LEU A 871 -16.05 -38.86 18.40
CA LEU A 871 -15.20 -39.33 19.52
C LEU A 871 -15.26 -38.40 20.75
N ALA A 872 -15.56 -37.11 20.56
CA ALA A 872 -15.75 -36.13 21.62
C ALA A 872 -16.94 -36.44 22.57
N ALA A 873 -17.72 -37.49 22.29
CA ALA A 873 -18.70 -38.06 23.21
C ALA A 873 -18.07 -38.85 24.38
N VAL A 874 -16.80 -39.26 24.27
CA VAL A 874 -16.07 -40.07 25.27
C VAL A 874 -14.68 -39.51 25.61
N LEU A 875 -14.35 -38.30 25.15
CA LEU A 875 -13.06 -37.65 25.36
C LEU A 875 -13.24 -36.33 26.15
N PRO A 876 -12.29 -35.99 27.05
CA PRO A 876 -12.36 -34.74 27.80
C PRO A 876 -12.15 -33.53 26.88
N PRO A 877 -12.81 -32.38 27.15
CA PRO A 877 -12.78 -31.18 26.32
C PRO A 877 -11.38 -30.75 25.87
N VAL A 878 -10.40 -30.73 26.79
CA VAL A 878 -9.00 -30.38 26.49
C VAL A 878 -8.42 -31.29 25.41
N ALA A 879 -8.61 -32.61 25.51
CA ALA A 879 -8.10 -33.57 24.53
C ALA A 879 -8.75 -33.37 23.15
N VAL A 880 -10.06 -33.13 23.11
CA VAL A 880 -10.78 -32.88 21.84
C VAL A 880 -10.23 -31.64 21.14
N VAL A 881 -10.10 -30.51 21.85
CA VAL A 881 -9.66 -29.26 21.21
C VAL A 881 -8.16 -29.31 20.85
N VAL A 882 -7.32 -29.95 21.68
CA VAL A 882 -5.89 -30.14 21.38
C VAL A 882 -5.69 -31.07 20.17
N LEU A 883 -6.44 -32.18 20.07
CA LEU A 883 -6.37 -33.05 18.88
C LEU A 883 -6.82 -32.32 17.62
N LEU A 884 -7.88 -31.51 17.70
CA LEU A 884 -8.34 -30.68 16.58
C LEU A 884 -7.24 -29.69 16.16
N ALA A 885 -6.64 -28.98 17.13
CA ALA A 885 -5.54 -28.03 16.88
C ALA A 885 -4.30 -28.70 16.26
N VAL A 886 -3.91 -29.89 16.73
CA VAL A 886 -2.78 -30.67 16.18
C VAL A 886 -3.05 -31.10 14.74
N VAL A 887 -4.26 -31.55 14.41
CA VAL A 887 -4.64 -31.91 13.03
C VAL A 887 -4.60 -30.69 12.10
N GLN A 888 -5.11 -29.53 12.55
CA GLN A 888 -5.04 -28.29 11.75
C GLN A 888 -3.59 -27.77 11.61
N ALA A 889 -2.77 -27.84 12.65
CA ALA A 889 -1.38 -27.43 12.60
C ALA A 889 -0.54 -28.34 11.69
N ALA A 890 -0.82 -29.65 11.66
CA ALA A 890 -0.19 -30.59 10.73
C ALA A 890 -0.57 -30.33 9.26
N LEU A 891 -1.84 -29.97 9.00
CA LEU A 891 -2.32 -29.53 7.69
C LEU A 891 -1.59 -28.26 7.21
N VAL A 892 -1.50 -27.22 8.06
CA VAL A 892 -0.75 -25.99 7.73
C VAL A 892 0.74 -26.28 7.51
N ALA A 893 1.37 -27.07 8.39
CA ALA A 893 2.78 -27.41 8.25
C ALA A 893 3.08 -28.19 6.96
N TYR A 894 2.16 -29.03 6.49
CA TYR A 894 2.27 -29.68 5.19
C TYR A 894 2.16 -28.68 4.04
N GLU A 895 1.11 -27.84 4.00
CA GLU A 895 0.89 -26.89 2.90
C GLU A 895 2.05 -25.85 2.81
N VAL A 896 2.61 -25.40 3.95
CA VAL A 896 3.81 -24.55 3.99
C VAL A 896 5.03 -25.28 3.40
N VAL A 897 5.36 -26.49 3.87
CA VAL A 897 6.54 -27.25 3.41
C VAL A 897 6.38 -27.76 1.97
N GLY A 898 5.14 -27.93 1.50
CA GLY A 898 4.81 -28.20 0.10
C GLY A 898 5.09 -27.01 -0.81
N HIS A 899 4.76 -25.79 -0.37
CA HIS A 899 4.95 -24.56 -1.14
C HIS A 899 6.39 -24.01 -1.17
N GLU A 900 7.27 -24.46 -0.27
CA GLU A 900 8.72 -24.12 -0.31
C GLU A 900 9.55 -25.02 -1.24
N ARG A 901 8.94 -25.98 -1.95
CA ARG A 901 9.61 -27.00 -2.79
C ARG A 901 9.34 -26.84 -4.29
#